data_AF-A0A8C0PUT8-F1
#
_entry.id   AF-A0A8C0PUT8-F1
#
_cell.length_a   1.000
_cell.length_b   1.000
_cell.length_c   1.000
_cell.angle_alpha   90.00
_cell.angle_beta   90.00
_cell.angle_gamma   90.00
#
_symmetry.space_group_name_H-M   'P 1'
#
loop_
_entity.id
_entity.type
_entity.pdbx_description
1 polymer ?
#
loop_
_entity_poly.entity_id
_entity_poly.type
_entity_poly.pdbx_seq_one_letter_code
_entity_poly.pdbx_strand_id
1 'polypeptide(L)'
;MEDNTKLATMEDTVEYHLFLIPDELRDPEKHKEILQKYIERIMTQFAPMLAPYIWQNQPFNLRYKPGKGNVPAHMFGVTKFGDNIEDEWFIVYIVKQITKEFPELVARIEDNDGEFLLIEAADFLPKWLDPDNSANRVFFQRGELCLIPAPRKPGTMSWLPTTPPTVPQALNIISTHPEEILASESIRAAVNRRIRGYPEKIQASLHRAHCFLPASIVALLKQHPRLVAAGVQAFYLRDPIDLRACRVFKTFLPETRIMTSVTFTKCLYAQLVQQRFVPDRRSGYKMPPPSHPQYRAHELGMKLAHGFEILCSKCSPHFSESKKSFMTTSPLWAGFLESLKKNDYFKGLIEGSAQYQARLEMAKNYFQLSVNRPESCLAMSPGEEILTLLQTMPFDIEELKKEEANLPPEDDDQWLDLSPDQLDQLLQEVAGKKEAEPTSKKEEQNYDLNQVSESMKAFISKVSTHKGAELPREPSEAPITFDADSFLNYFDKILGPSPHESDSDDLDEEDFECLDSDDDLDLKTEAAGEEASVKGTLNNLKSYMAQMDRELAYTSIGKSFTTQKQMESLSQTTNNNSDEEDSGAGGSVMTPVDVDLNLVSNILESYSSQAGLAGPASNLLQSMGVQLPDNSDHRPTSKPTQD
;
A
#
# COMPACT_ATOMS: atom_id res chain seq x y z
N MET A 1 12.11 20.74 -22.95
CA MET A 1 12.82 19.56 -22.40
C MET A 1 13.08 19.77 -20.90
N GLU A 2 12.06 20.10 -20.12
CA GLU A 2 12.22 20.39 -18.67
C GLU A 2 11.43 19.41 -17.77
N ASP A 3 10.68 18.48 -18.36
CA ASP A 3 9.79 17.56 -17.63
C ASP A 3 10.46 16.25 -17.15
N ASN A 4 11.73 16.01 -17.51
CA ASN A 4 12.47 14.78 -17.18
C ASN A 4 13.38 14.91 -15.94
N THR A 5 13.14 15.91 -15.09
CA THR A 5 13.78 16.05 -13.77
C THR A 5 12.77 16.06 -12.62
N LYS A 6 11.74 15.20 -12.71
CA LYS A 6 11.25 14.55 -11.48
C LYS A 6 12.46 13.84 -10.87
N LEU A 7 13.01 14.42 -9.80
CA LEU A 7 14.06 13.79 -9.01
C LEU A 7 13.61 12.36 -8.71
N ALA A 8 14.56 11.41 -8.68
CA ALA A 8 14.30 10.06 -8.17
C ALA A 8 13.53 10.19 -6.85
N THR A 9 12.24 9.86 -6.89
CA THR A 9 11.34 9.96 -5.76
C THR A 9 11.94 9.10 -4.68
N MET A 10 12.24 9.72 -3.53
CA MET A 10 12.86 9.00 -2.45
C MET A 10 11.80 8.05 -1.90
N GLU A 11 11.94 6.76 -2.22
CA GLU A 11 11.05 5.71 -1.73
C GLU A 11 10.94 5.81 -0.20
N ASP A 12 9.73 5.49 0.28
CA ASP A 12 9.29 5.54 1.68
C ASP A 12 9.58 6.87 2.39
N THR A 13 9.12 7.99 1.80
CA THR A 13 9.20 9.31 2.41
C THR A 13 7.83 9.96 2.61
N VAL A 14 7.67 10.62 3.76
CA VAL A 14 6.53 11.47 4.08
C VAL A 14 7.01 12.92 4.19
N GLU A 15 6.42 13.80 3.38
CA GLU A 15 6.61 15.24 3.40
C GLU A 15 5.49 15.91 4.22
N TYR A 16 5.83 16.91 5.02
CA TYR A 16 4.86 17.66 5.81
C TYR A 16 5.14 19.16 5.76
N HIS A 17 4.11 19.91 5.39
CA HIS A 17 4.15 21.35 5.18
C HIS A 17 3.22 22.02 6.19
N LEU A 18 3.76 22.91 7.03
CA LEU A 18 2.98 23.68 7.99
C LEU A 18 3.04 25.16 7.60
N PHE A 19 1.89 25.67 7.22
CA PHE A 19 1.65 27.04 6.79
C PHE A 19 1.07 27.85 7.94
N LEU A 20 1.55 29.08 8.12
CA LEU A 20 0.89 30.06 8.99
C LEU A 20 -0.28 30.67 8.21
N ILE A 21 -1.46 30.75 8.81
CA ILE A 21 -2.61 31.46 8.20
C ILE A 21 -2.20 32.92 7.91
N PRO A 22 -2.50 33.48 6.72
CA PRO A 22 -2.07 34.82 6.37
C PRO A 22 -2.66 35.88 7.31
N ASP A 23 -1.77 36.60 8.01
CA ASP A 23 -2.08 37.78 8.82
C ASP A 23 -1.25 38.97 8.30
N GLU A 24 -1.80 39.58 7.25
CA GLU A 24 -1.29 40.70 6.44
C GLU A 24 0.12 40.56 5.81
N LEU A 25 0.51 41.57 5.03
CA LEU A 25 1.78 41.69 4.30
C LEU A 25 2.97 41.83 5.26
N ARG A 26 3.34 40.74 5.91
CA ARG A 26 4.52 40.66 6.77
C ARG A 26 5.79 40.69 5.92
N ASP A 27 6.65 41.64 6.24
CA ASP A 27 8.06 41.75 5.85
C ASP A 27 8.73 40.35 5.84
N PRO A 28 9.28 39.87 4.71
CA PRO A 28 9.71 38.47 4.53
C PRO A 28 10.75 38.03 5.57
N GLU A 29 11.63 38.94 5.98
CA GLU A 29 12.66 38.69 7.00
C GLU A 29 12.04 38.50 8.40
N LYS A 30 11.02 39.30 8.75
CA LYS A 30 10.25 39.10 9.99
C LYS A 30 9.41 37.83 9.93
N HIS A 31 8.84 37.52 8.77
CA HIS A 31 8.07 36.29 8.57
C HIS A 31 8.96 35.04 8.75
N LYS A 32 10.18 35.07 8.20
CA LYS A 32 11.21 34.05 8.43
C LYS A 32 11.56 33.89 9.91
N GLU A 33 11.82 34.98 10.63
CA GLU A 33 12.08 34.92 12.08
C GLU A 33 10.91 34.31 12.86
N ILE A 34 9.67 34.65 12.49
CA ILE A 34 8.45 34.12 13.13
C ILE A 34 8.35 32.60 12.89
N LEU A 35 8.54 32.14 11.65
CA LEU A 35 8.53 30.71 11.34
C LEU A 35 9.68 29.95 12.03
N GLN A 36 10.88 30.54 12.14
CA GLN A 36 11.98 29.95 12.90
C GLN A 36 11.66 29.81 14.40
N LYS A 37 11.06 30.84 15.03
CA LYS A 37 10.58 30.78 16.41
C LYS A 37 9.46 29.74 16.59
N TYR A 38 8.59 29.56 15.60
CA TYR A 38 7.59 28.49 15.61
C TYR A 38 8.23 27.09 15.52
N ILE A 39 9.23 26.88 14.64
CA ILE A 39 9.99 25.63 14.56
C ILE A 39 10.61 25.31 15.92
N GLU A 40 11.35 26.24 16.54
CA GLU A 40 11.96 26.04 17.85
C GLU A 40 10.92 25.66 18.92
N ARG A 41 9.79 26.39 18.98
CA ARG A 41 8.72 26.14 19.95
C ARG A 41 8.04 24.78 19.73
N ILE A 42 7.74 24.40 18.49
CA ILE A 42 7.18 23.09 18.12
C ILE A 42 8.16 21.97 18.50
N MET A 43 9.40 22.06 18.03
CA MET A 43 10.41 21.02 18.25
C MET A 43 10.71 20.84 19.74
N THR A 44 10.63 21.90 20.55
CA THR A 44 10.73 21.83 22.01
C THR A 44 9.49 21.20 22.65
N GLN A 45 8.27 21.62 22.26
CA GLN A 45 7.01 21.13 22.82
C GLN A 45 6.86 19.61 22.64
N PHE A 46 7.25 19.08 21.49
CA PHE A 46 7.13 17.65 21.15
C PHE A 46 8.40 16.84 21.45
N ALA A 47 9.51 17.47 21.88
CA ALA A 47 10.74 16.77 22.30
C ALA A 47 10.52 15.65 23.35
N PRO A 48 9.61 15.75 24.35
CA PRO A 48 9.36 14.64 25.29
C PRO A 48 8.90 13.34 24.63
N MET A 49 8.30 13.42 23.43
CA MET A 49 7.76 12.29 22.69
C MET A 49 8.68 11.88 21.53
N LEU A 50 9.30 12.86 20.86
CA LEU A 50 10.15 12.65 19.67
C LEU A 50 11.58 12.21 20.00
N ALA A 51 12.15 12.64 21.14
CA ALA A 51 13.51 12.30 21.54
C ALA A 51 13.73 10.84 22.02
N PRO A 52 12.81 10.20 22.77
CA PRO A 52 12.95 8.78 23.13
C PRO A 52 12.48 7.81 22.04
N TYR A 53 11.89 8.30 20.95
CA TYR A 53 11.38 7.47 19.86
C TYR A 53 12.51 6.89 19.00
N ILE A 54 12.46 5.58 18.72
CA ILE A 54 13.43 4.89 17.86
C ILE A 54 12.89 4.89 16.43
N TRP A 55 13.27 5.91 15.66
CA TRP A 55 12.96 6.03 14.24
C TRP A 55 13.68 4.97 13.41
N GLN A 56 13.04 4.44 12.38
CA GLN A 56 13.59 3.42 11.48
C GLN A 56 14.78 3.94 10.66
N ASN A 57 14.71 5.17 10.15
CA ASN A 57 15.73 5.75 9.28
C ASN A 57 16.03 7.22 9.59
N GLN A 58 15.04 8.13 9.54
CA GLN A 58 15.24 9.55 9.91
C GLN A 58 14.22 10.04 10.94
N PRO A 59 14.60 10.93 11.87
CA PRO A 59 13.65 11.52 12.81
C PRO A 59 12.74 12.57 12.15
N PHE A 60 11.62 12.85 12.81
CA PHE A 60 10.83 14.06 12.56
C PHE A 60 11.72 15.32 12.64
N ASN A 61 11.63 16.20 11.65
CA ASN A 61 12.47 17.39 11.52
C ASN A 61 11.67 18.54 10.89
N LEU A 62 11.96 19.78 11.29
CA LEU A 62 11.30 20.97 10.73
C LEU A 62 12.34 22.04 10.37
N ARG A 63 12.22 22.58 9.16
CA ARG A 63 13.06 23.65 8.62
C ARG A 63 12.22 24.73 7.96
N TYR A 64 12.74 25.96 7.93
CA TYR A 64 12.14 27.05 7.17
C TYR A 64 12.40 26.83 5.68
N LYS A 65 11.34 26.90 4.85
CA LYS A 65 11.42 26.87 3.39
C LYS A 65 10.92 28.21 2.85
N PRO A 66 11.75 28.99 2.13
CA PRO A 66 11.32 30.26 1.55
C PRO A 66 10.23 30.01 0.49
N GLY A 67 9.32 30.98 0.33
CA GLY A 67 8.27 30.91 -0.68
C GLY A 67 8.87 30.87 -2.10
N LYS A 68 8.30 30.02 -2.96
CA LYS A 68 8.73 29.86 -4.36
C LYS A 68 7.53 29.58 -5.23
N GLY A 69 7.32 30.43 -6.25
CA GLY A 69 6.16 30.33 -7.15
C GLY A 69 4.84 30.40 -6.36
N ASN A 70 3.94 29.45 -6.61
CA ASN A 70 2.62 29.36 -5.98
C ASN A 70 2.64 28.69 -4.58
N VAL A 71 3.79 28.65 -3.88
CA VAL A 71 3.89 28.13 -2.51
C VAL A 71 4.46 29.22 -1.60
N PRO A 72 3.74 29.64 -0.54
CA PRO A 72 4.20 30.67 0.39
C PRO A 72 5.38 30.16 1.24
N ALA A 73 6.04 31.06 1.98
CA ALA A 73 7.03 30.67 2.96
C ALA A 73 6.38 29.81 4.07
N HIS A 74 7.00 28.71 4.45
CA HIS A 74 6.40 27.72 5.35
C HIS A 74 7.44 26.94 6.13
N MET A 75 6.98 26.21 7.15
CA MET A 75 7.77 25.18 7.82
C MET A 75 7.60 23.88 7.05
N PHE A 76 8.70 23.21 6.76
CA PHE A 76 8.75 22.00 5.94
C PHE A 76 9.57 20.93 6.64
N GLY A 77 9.11 19.69 6.60
CA GLY A 77 9.87 18.53 7.04
C GLY A 77 9.70 17.38 6.07
N VAL A 78 10.70 16.51 6.04
CA VAL A 78 10.68 15.27 5.24
C VAL A 78 11.29 14.18 6.09
N THR A 79 10.57 13.08 6.27
CA THR A 79 11.06 11.93 7.01
C THR A 79 11.03 10.69 6.14
N LYS A 80 12.16 9.96 6.12
CA LYS A 80 12.23 8.62 5.55
C LYS A 80 11.75 7.64 6.61
N PHE A 81 10.65 6.92 6.34
CA PHE A 81 10.12 5.90 7.24
C PHE A 81 10.58 4.48 6.87
N GLY A 82 10.87 4.22 5.58
CA GLY A 82 11.28 2.88 5.12
C GLY A 82 10.21 1.82 5.40
N ASP A 83 10.63 0.60 5.72
CA ASP A 83 9.72 -0.51 6.05
C ASP A 83 8.77 -0.24 7.24
N ASN A 84 9.02 0.77 8.10
CA ASN A 84 8.22 1.02 9.30
C ASN A 84 7.10 2.04 9.07
N ILE A 85 5.97 1.60 8.51
CA ILE A 85 4.76 2.40 8.29
C ILE A 85 4.25 3.08 9.59
N GLU A 86 4.56 2.55 10.77
CA GLU A 86 4.18 3.17 12.04
C GLU A 86 4.92 4.50 12.33
N ASP A 87 6.07 4.78 11.69
CA ASP A 87 6.75 6.09 11.74
C ASP A 87 5.95 7.16 10.98
N GLU A 88 5.38 6.83 9.82
CA GLU A 88 4.51 7.71 9.03
C GLU A 88 3.25 8.09 9.81
N TRP A 89 2.53 7.10 10.34
CA TRP A 89 1.29 7.36 11.10
C TRP A 89 1.54 8.06 12.44
N PHE A 90 2.73 7.88 13.02
CA PHE A 90 3.17 8.68 14.15
C PHE A 90 3.40 10.16 13.75
N ILE A 91 3.93 10.43 12.56
CA ILE A 91 4.05 11.80 12.03
C ILE A 91 2.68 12.42 11.78
N VAL A 92 1.71 11.69 11.22
CA VAL A 92 0.30 12.14 11.09
C VAL A 92 -0.27 12.54 12.44
N TYR A 93 -0.07 11.71 13.48
CA TYR A 93 -0.47 12.03 14.85
C TYR A 93 0.22 13.31 15.37
N ILE A 94 1.54 13.44 15.20
CA ILE A 94 2.31 14.62 15.66
C ILE A 94 1.82 15.90 14.96
N VAL A 95 1.66 15.89 13.63
CA VAL A 95 1.18 17.04 12.86
C VAL A 95 -0.25 17.43 13.26
N LYS A 96 -1.12 16.45 13.54
CA LYS A 96 -2.45 16.71 14.10
C LYS A 96 -2.37 17.39 15.48
N GLN A 97 -1.48 16.94 16.37
CA GLN A 97 -1.29 17.61 17.68
C GLN A 97 -0.66 19.00 17.53
N ILE A 98 0.24 19.21 16.57
CA ILE A 98 0.81 20.54 16.28
C ILE A 98 -0.30 21.50 15.86
N THR A 99 -1.14 21.15 14.89
CA THR A 99 -2.24 22.03 14.45
C THR A 99 -3.30 22.27 15.54
N LYS A 100 -3.41 21.36 16.52
CA LYS A 100 -4.27 21.51 17.70
C LYS A 100 -3.70 22.50 18.73
N GLU A 101 -2.41 22.37 19.06
CA GLU A 101 -1.70 23.24 20.02
C GLU A 101 -1.41 24.63 19.43
N PHE A 102 -1.34 24.72 18.09
CA PHE A 102 -1.11 25.93 17.33
C PHE A 102 -2.24 26.17 16.30
N PRO A 103 -3.40 26.69 16.72
CA PRO A 103 -4.57 26.95 15.86
C PRO A 103 -4.33 27.87 14.64
N GLU A 104 -3.24 28.64 14.65
CA GLU A 104 -2.77 29.49 13.54
C GLU A 104 -2.11 28.70 12.40
N LEU A 105 -1.81 27.42 12.62
CA LEU A 105 -1.14 26.56 11.65
C LEU A 105 -2.14 25.67 10.90
N VAL A 106 -1.95 25.63 9.59
CA VAL A 106 -2.60 24.70 8.67
C VAL A 106 -1.52 23.77 8.14
N ALA A 107 -1.70 22.46 8.27
CA ALA A 107 -0.74 21.47 7.82
C ALA A 107 -1.26 20.63 6.64
N ARG A 108 -0.37 20.26 5.72
CA ARG A 108 -0.58 19.24 4.68
C ARG A 108 0.50 18.17 4.85
N ILE A 109 0.13 16.92 4.62
CA ILE A 109 1.00 15.75 4.76
C ILE A 109 0.81 14.93 3.50
N GLU A 110 1.90 14.57 2.84
CA GLU A 110 1.89 13.76 1.62
C GLU A 110 2.99 12.69 1.69
N ASP A 111 2.77 11.58 1.03
CA ASP A 111 3.71 10.47 0.90
C ASP A 111 4.06 10.23 -0.59
N ASN A 112 4.53 9.03 -0.94
CA ASN A 112 4.81 8.67 -2.34
C ASN A 112 3.53 8.50 -3.18
N ASP A 113 2.42 8.07 -2.57
CA ASP A 113 1.10 7.96 -3.21
C ASP A 113 0.33 9.30 -3.23
N GLY A 114 0.86 10.33 -2.57
CA GLY A 114 0.34 11.68 -2.53
C GLY A 114 -0.57 11.90 -1.33
N GLU A 115 -1.89 11.86 -1.54
CA GLU A 115 -2.90 12.15 -0.51
C GLU A 115 -3.34 10.87 0.22
N PHE A 116 -2.40 10.08 0.76
CA PHE A 116 -2.65 8.77 1.40
C PHE A 116 -3.71 8.76 2.52
N LEU A 117 -3.93 9.91 3.18
CA LEU A 117 -5.00 10.08 4.17
C LEU A 117 -6.40 9.81 3.59
N LEU A 118 -6.58 9.98 2.28
CA LEU A 118 -7.80 9.64 1.55
C LEU A 118 -7.93 8.13 1.31
N ILE A 119 -6.83 7.39 1.21
CA ILE A 119 -6.82 5.93 1.00
C ILE A 119 -7.41 5.22 2.23
N GLU A 120 -6.99 5.61 3.45
CA GLU A 120 -7.59 5.09 4.72
C GLU A 120 -9.08 5.42 4.85
N ALA A 121 -9.58 6.43 4.13
CA ALA A 121 -10.96 6.88 4.13
C ALA A 121 -11.75 6.52 2.84
N ALA A 122 -11.20 5.67 1.97
CA ALA A 122 -11.70 5.42 0.61
C ALA A 122 -13.22 5.15 0.53
N ASP A 123 -13.75 4.27 1.39
CA ASP A 123 -15.18 3.90 1.45
C ASP A 123 -16.12 5.08 1.75
N PHE A 124 -15.59 6.16 2.32
CA PHE A 124 -16.33 7.32 2.80
C PHE A 124 -16.09 8.58 1.96
N LEU A 125 -15.27 8.51 0.91
CA LEU A 125 -14.96 9.66 0.07
C LEU A 125 -16.19 10.12 -0.75
N PRO A 126 -16.33 11.43 -1.00
CA PRO A 126 -17.36 11.92 -1.91
C PRO A 126 -17.10 11.45 -3.35
N LYS A 127 -18.14 11.05 -4.09
CA LYS A 127 -18.06 10.63 -5.51
C LYS A 127 -17.50 11.64 -6.52
N TRP A 128 -17.11 12.85 -6.08
CA TRP A 128 -16.47 13.86 -6.91
C TRP A 128 -14.95 13.91 -6.70
N LEU A 129 -14.44 13.30 -5.63
CA LEU A 129 -13.04 13.35 -5.25
C LEU A 129 -12.32 12.15 -5.88
N ASP A 130 -11.43 12.45 -6.82
CA ASP A 130 -10.63 11.48 -7.57
C ASP A 130 -9.12 11.82 -7.42
N PRO A 131 -8.20 10.87 -7.65
CA PRO A 131 -6.75 11.13 -7.54
C PRO A 131 -6.26 12.33 -8.38
N ASP A 132 -6.87 12.57 -9.54
CA ASP A 132 -6.52 13.69 -10.43
C ASP A 132 -6.94 15.07 -9.87
N ASN A 133 -7.86 15.12 -8.91
CA ASN A 133 -8.46 16.36 -8.41
C ASN A 133 -8.26 16.64 -6.91
N SER A 134 -7.68 15.69 -6.17
CA SER A 134 -7.42 15.76 -4.72
C SER A 134 -6.33 16.76 -4.33
N ALA A 135 -5.38 17.04 -5.23
CA ALA A 135 -4.18 17.83 -4.94
C ALA A 135 -4.50 19.21 -4.31
N ASN A 136 -3.84 19.51 -3.18
CA ASN A 136 -4.06 20.72 -2.38
C ASN A 136 -5.49 20.88 -1.84
N ARG A 137 -6.24 19.78 -1.62
CA ARG A 137 -7.58 19.84 -0.98
C ARG A 137 -7.60 19.34 0.46
N VAL A 138 -6.62 18.54 0.88
CA VAL A 138 -6.59 17.92 2.21
C VAL A 138 -5.64 18.66 3.14
N PHE A 139 -6.13 19.03 4.32
CA PHE A 139 -5.32 19.72 5.34
C PHE A 139 -5.74 19.33 6.75
N PHE A 140 -4.85 19.51 7.71
CA PHE A 140 -5.17 19.59 9.14
C PHE A 140 -5.23 21.05 9.59
N GLN A 141 -6.29 21.42 10.31
CA GLN A 141 -6.43 22.72 10.98
C GLN A 141 -7.06 22.50 12.36
N ARG A 142 -6.54 23.13 13.42
CA ARG A 142 -7.05 22.99 14.80
C ARG A 142 -7.11 21.54 15.32
N GLY A 143 -6.32 20.63 14.73
CA GLY A 143 -6.34 19.21 15.03
C GLY A 143 -7.48 18.43 14.36
N GLU A 144 -8.20 19.02 13.40
CA GLU A 144 -9.24 18.37 12.61
C GLU A 144 -8.84 18.28 11.14
N LEU A 145 -9.37 17.26 10.44
CA LEU A 145 -9.15 17.07 9.01
C LEU A 145 -10.15 17.90 8.21
N CYS A 146 -9.62 18.72 7.30
CA CYS A 146 -10.36 19.56 6.37
C CYS A 146 -10.19 19.04 4.94
N LEU A 147 -11.28 19.07 4.18
CA LEU A 147 -11.34 18.69 2.77
C LEU A 147 -12.04 19.82 1.98
N ILE A 148 -11.31 20.53 1.13
CA ILE A 148 -11.86 21.63 0.32
C ILE A 148 -12.76 21.05 -0.79
N PRO A 149 -14.08 21.32 -0.78
CA PRO A 149 -15.00 20.69 -1.72
C PRO A 149 -14.86 21.24 -3.15
N ALA A 150 -15.26 20.45 -4.14
CA ALA A 150 -15.47 20.91 -5.51
C ALA A 150 -16.92 21.38 -5.72
N PRO A 151 -17.18 22.39 -6.58
CA PRO A 151 -18.52 22.88 -6.85
C PRO A 151 -19.34 21.84 -7.64
N ARG A 152 -20.48 21.40 -7.08
CA ARG A 152 -21.39 20.41 -7.73
C ARG A 152 -21.99 20.89 -9.06
N LYS A 153 -21.99 22.20 -9.31
CA LYS A 153 -22.29 22.85 -10.59
C LYS A 153 -21.40 24.09 -10.73
N PRO A 154 -20.77 24.35 -11.88
CA PRO A 154 -20.01 25.58 -12.09
C PRO A 154 -20.92 26.79 -11.88
N GLY A 155 -20.50 27.73 -11.02
CA GLY A 155 -21.22 28.98 -10.73
C GLY A 155 -22.17 28.98 -9.52
N THR A 156 -22.30 27.90 -8.74
CA THR A 156 -23.22 27.89 -7.57
C THR A 156 -22.63 28.56 -6.31
N MET A 157 -21.30 28.57 -6.16
CA MET A 157 -20.59 29.31 -5.10
C MET A 157 -19.29 29.87 -5.69
N SER A 158 -19.02 31.16 -5.50
CA SER A 158 -17.90 31.88 -6.13
C SER A 158 -16.53 31.60 -5.49
N TRP A 159 -16.50 31.05 -4.27
CA TRP A 159 -15.26 30.74 -3.54
C TRP A 159 -14.74 29.31 -3.76
N LEU A 160 -15.55 28.43 -4.36
CA LEU A 160 -15.17 27.03 -4.58
C LEU A 160 -14.30 26.86 -5.83
N PRO A 161 -13.12 26.23 -5.72
CA PRO A 161 -12.22 26.05 -6.86
C PRO A 161 -12.67 24.84 -7.71
N THR A 162 -13.04 25.11 -8.97
CA THR A 162 -13.41 24.08 -9.96
C THR A 162 -12.23 23.17 -10.33
N THR A 163 -11.03 23.75 -10.43
CA THR A 163 -9.75 23.03 -10.58
C THR A 163 -9.13 22.77 -9.20
N PRO A 164 -8.09 21.91 -9.08
CA PRO A 164 -7.26 21.86 -7.88
C PRO A 164 -6.78 23.27 -7.49
N PRO A 165 -6.98 23.74 -6.24
CA PRO A 165 -6.56 25.07 -5.84
C PRO A 165 -5.04 25.17 -5.71
N THR A 166 -4.50 26.38 -5.89
CA THR A 166 -3.13 26.68 -5.43
C THR A 166 -3.08 26.77 -3.90
N VAL A 167 -1.89 26.55 -3.30
CA VAL A 167 -1.72 26.61 -1.84
C VAL A 167 -2.22 27.94 -1.23
N PRO A 168 -1.93 29.14 -1.80
CA PRO A 168 -2.48 30.40 -1.29
C PRO A 168 -4.01 30.48 -1.36
N GLN A 169 -4.64 29.95 -2.42
CA GLN A 169 -6.10 29.90 -2.52
C GLN A 169 -6.69 28.96 -1.47
N ALA A 170 -6.09 27.77 -1.29
CA ALA A 170 -6.49 26.83 -0.26
C ALA A 170 -6.39 27.46 1.15
N LEU A 171 -5.27 28.09 1.49
CA LEU A 171 -5.10 28.77 2.78
C LEU A 171 -6.10 29.92 2.99
N ASN A 172 -6.44 30.68 1.94
CA ASN A 172 -7.46 31.72 2.02
C ASN A 172 -8.87 31.14 2.26
N ILE A 173 -9.21 30.04 1.59
CA ILE A 173 -10.46 29.30 1.81
C ILE A 173 -10.53 28.78 3.25
N ILE A 174 -9.44 28.19 3.75
CA ILE A 174 -9.31 27.64 5.11
C ILE A 174 -9.38 28.71 6.20
N SER A 175 -8.94 29.93 5.91
CA SER A 175 -9.10 31.08 6.80
C SER A 175 -10.54 31.61 6.83
N THR A 176 -11.23 31.60 5.68
CA THR A 176 -12.53 32.26 5.49
C THR A 176 -13.75 31.38 5.78
N HIS A 177 -13.69 30.08 5.49
CA HIS A 177 -14.83 29.15 5.59
C HIS A 177 -14.50 27.87 6.39
N PRO A 178 -13.93 27.95 7.61
CA PRO A 178 -13.43 26.78 8.35
C PRO A 178 -14.50 25.74 8.70
N GLU A 179 -15.77 26.12 8.81
CA GLU A 179 -16.88 25.19 9.10
C GLU A 179 -17.35 24.43 7.86
N GLU A 180 -17.27 25.02 6.66
CA GLU A 180 -17.75 24.41 5.41
C GLU A 180 -16.74 23.44 4.78
N ILE A 181 -15.47 23.52 5.19
CA ILE A 181 -14.39 22.62 4.74
C ILE A 181 -14.13 21.45 5.70
N LEU A 182 -14.83 21.35 6.82
CA LEU A 182 -14.64 20.24 7.75
C LEU A 182 -15.01 18.92 7.06
N ALA A 183 -14.08 17.97 7.02
CA ALA A 183 -14.36 16.67 6.40
C ALA A 183 -15.49 15.96 7.16
N SER A 184 -16.22 15.08 6.47
CA SER A 184 -17.32 14.33 7.10
C SER A 184 -16.84 13.53 8.30
N GLU A 185 -17.72 13.31 9.27
CA GLU A 185 -17.41 12.53 10.47
C GLU A 185 -16.91 11.12 10.13
N SER A 186 -17.38 10.51 9.03
CA SER A 186 -16.90 9.20 8.57
C SER A 186 -15.43 9.22 8.10
N ILE A 187 -15.04 10.21 7.29
CA ILE A 187 -13.64 10.39 6.84
C ILE A 187 -12.74 10.70 8.05
N ARG A 188 -13.17 11.64 8.91
CA ARG A 188 -12.46 11.97 10.16
C ARG A 188 -12.32 10.74 11.06
N ALA A 189 -13.36 9.93 11.23
CA ALA A 189 -13.35 8.73 12.04
C ALA A 189 -12.41 7.64 11.48
N ALA A 190 -12.33 7.48 10.15
CA ALA A 190 -11.42 6.54 9.50
C ALA A 190 -9.95 6.90 9.78
N VAL A 191 -9.53 8.14 9.49
CA VAL A 191 -8.17 8.61 9.81
C VAL A 191 -7.90 8.55 11.32
N ASN A 192 -8.87 8.96 12.15
CA ASN A 192 -8.77 8.92 13.62
C ASN A 192 -8.75 7.49 14.21
N ARG A 193 -9.20 6.47 13.48
CA ARG A 193 -9.09 5.05 13.86
C ARG A 193 -7.64 4.59 13.73
N ARG A 194 -6.94 4.95 12.64
CA ARG A 194 -5.55 4.55 12.38
C ARG A 194 -4.54 5.19 13.35
N ILE A 195 -4.71 6.48 13.69
CA ILE A 195 -3.92 7.17 14.73
C ILE A 195 -4.43 6.96 16.16
N ARG A 196 -5.37 6.04 16.41
CA ARG A 196 -5.91 5.81 17.75
C ARG A 196 -4.85 5.18 18.66
N GLY A 197 -4.78 5.66 19.91
CA GLY A 197 -3.91 5.10 20.94
C GLY A 197 -2.47 5.62 20.92
N TYR A 198 -2.09 6.53 20.01
CA TYR A 198 -0.88 7.33 20.24
C TYR A 198 -1.13 8.36 21.37
N PRO A 199 -0.16 8.59 22.27
CA PRO A 199 1.22 8.11 22.23
C PRO A 199 1.48 6.72 22.86
N GLU A 200 0.54 6.12 23.59
CA GLU A 200 0.76 4.87 24.33
C GLU A 200 1.14 3.70 23.41
N LYS A 201 0.58 3.66 22.20
CA LYS A 201 0.87 2.69 21.12
C LYS A 201 2.36 2.58 20.81
N ILE A 202 3.13 3.65 20.99
CA ILE A 202 4.60 3.68 20.80
C ILE A 202 5.26 2.66 21.74
N GLN A 203 4.82 2.54 22.99
CA GLN A 203 5.39 1.57 23.92
C GLN A 203 5.02 0.14 23.54
N ALA A 204 3.84 -0.07 22.94
CA ALA A 204 3.39 -1.36 22.43
C ALA A 204 4.03 -1.78 21.09
N SER A 205 4.67 -0.86 20.37
CA SER A 205 5.47 -1.14 19.17
C SER A 205 6.96 -1.36 19.47
N LEU A 206 7.40 -1.20 20.72
CA LEU A 206 8.72 -1.63 21.17
C LEU A 206 8.75 -3.13 21.48
N HIS A 207 9.94 -3.72 21.38
CA HIS A 207 10.22 -5.10 21.75
C HIS A 207 11.64 -5.20 22.35
N ARG A 208 11.77 -5.83 23.52
CA ARG A 208 13.03 -6.01 24.24
C ARG A 208 13.50 -7.46 24.11
N ALA A 209 14.70 -7.63 23.60
CA ALA A 209 15.36 -8.93 23.48
C ALA A 209 16.76 -8.89 24.08
N HIS A 210 17.23 -10.03 24.58
CA HIS A 210 18.62 -10.17 25.02
C HIS A 210 19.51 -10.32 23.79
N CYS A 211 20.68 -9.68 23.84
CA CYS A 211 21.66 -9.68 22.76
C CYS A 211 23.06 -9.84 23.36
N PHE A 212 23.83 -10.81 22.88
CA PHE A 212 25.21 -11.03 23.30
C PHE A 212 26.17 -10.14 22.47
N LEU A 213 26.48 -8.94 22.98
CA LEU A 213 27.07 -7.84 22.23
C LEU A 213 28.43 -7.38 22.79
N PRO A 214 29.39 -6.95 21.95
CA PRO A 214 30.63 -6.31 22.41
C PRO A 214 30.36 -5.11 23.32
N ALA A 215 31.11 -5.01 24.43
CA ALA A 215 30.91 -4.02 25.48
C ALA A 215 30.83 -2.56 24.99
N SER A 216 31.58 -2.21 23.95
CA SER A 216 31.54 -0.89 23.31
C SER A 216 30.20 -0.59 22.63
N ILE A 217 29.54 -1.59 22.03
CA ILE A 217 28.18 -1.45 21.48
C ILE A 217 27.18 -1.31 22.63
N VAL A 218 27.33 -2.08 23.72
CA VAL A 218 26.46 -1.98 24.89
C VAL A 218 26.50 -0.57 25.51
N ALA A 219 27.70 -0.02 25.71
CA ALA A 219 27.88 1.34 26.22
C ALA A 219 27.27 2.41 25.30
N LEU A 220 27.49 2.28 23.98
CA LEU A 220 26.92 3.15 22.96
C LEU A 220 25.38 3.14 22.99
N LEU A 221 24.76 1.95 22.98
CA LEU A 221 23.31 1.80 22.92
C LEU A 221 22.60 2.29 24.19
N LYS A 222 23.27 2.29 25.35
CA LYS A 222 22.74 2.87 26.60
C LYS A 222 22.58 4.39 26.54
N GLN A 223 23.55 5.10 25.96
CA GLN A 223 23.49 6.56 25.81
C GLN A 223 22.72 6.98 24.53
N HIS A 224 22.78 6.18 23.47
CA HIS A 224 22.19 6.47 22.17
C HIS A 224 21.33 5.30 21.62
N PRO A 225 20.17 4.98 22.22
CA PRO A 225 19.30 3.88 21.77
C PRO A 225 18.89 3.96 20.29
N ARG A 226 18.78 5.17 19.74
CA ARG A 226 18.49 5.40 18.31
C ARG A 226 19.47 4.73 17.34
N LEU A 227 20.71 4.45 17.76
CA LEU A 227 21.72 3.83 16.90
C LEU A 227 21.44 2.34 16.65
N VAL A 228 20.53 1.71 17.41
CA VAL A 228 20.01 0.36 17.09
C VAL A 228 19.48 0.33 15.66
N ALA A 229 18.66 1.32 15.27
CA ALA A 229 18.03 1.36 13.95
C ALA A 229 19.05 1.36 12.81
N ALA A 230 20.06 2.24 12.90
CA ALA A 230 21.14 2.30 11.92
C ALA A 230 21.95 0.98 11.85
N GLY A 231 22.24 0.36 13.01
CA GLY A 231 22.95 -0.93 13.06
C GLY A 231 22.14 -2.05 12.42
N VAL A 232 20.85 -2.16 12.74
CA VAL A 232 19.93 -3.12 12.11
C VAL A 232 19.83 -2.88 10.61
N GLN A 233 19.60 -1.64 10.16
CA GLN A 233 19.46 -1.30 8.74
C GLN A 233 20.73 -1.64 7.94
N ALA A 234 21.92 -1.35 8.49
CA ALA A 234 23.19 -1.68 7.86
C ALA A 234 23.45 -3.19 7.76
N PHE A 235 22.91 -3.98 8.69
CA PHE A 235 22.90 -5.44 8.56
C PHE A 235 21.82 -5.91 7.56
N TYR A 236 20.61 -5.35 7.61
CA TYR A 236 19.47 -5.74 6.79
C TYR A 236 19.76 -5.54 5.29
N LEU A 237 20.30 -4.38 4.93
CA LEU A 237 20.68 -3.96 3.57
C LEU A 237 22.16 -4.25 3.23
N ARG A 238 22.76 -5.29 3.81
CA ARG A 238 24.19 -5.61 3.65
C ARG A 238 24.55 -6.12 2.24
N ASP A 239 25.66 -5.62 1.71
CA ASP A 239 26.23 -6.10 0.43
C ASP A 239 27.36 -7.15 0.60
N PRO A 240 27.72 -7.88 -0.47
CA PRO A 240 28.93 -8.71 -0.51
C PRO A 240 30.25 -7.96 -0.32
N ILE A 241 30.24 -6.62 -0.37
CA ILE A 241 31.38 -5.76 0.01
C ILE A 241 31.41 -5.61 1.55
N ASP A 242 30.26 -5.32 2.15
CA ASP A 242 30.10 -5.14 3.61
C ASP A 242 30.46 -6.41 4.38
N LEU A 243 30.01 -7.57 3.86
CA LEU A 243 30.37 -8.88 4.39
C LEU A 243 31.87 -9.19 4.30
N ARG A 244 32.62 -8.54 3.38
CA ARG A 244 34.10 -8.67 3.35
C ARG A 244 34.76 -7.88 4.47
N ALA A 245 34.19 -6.76 4.91
CA ALA A 245 34.68 -6.02 6.07
C ALA A 245 34.49 -6.82 7.37
N CYS A 246 33.32 -7.44 7.54
CA CYS A 246 32.99 -8.26 8.72
C CYS A 246 33.81 -9.56 8.89
N ARG A 247 34.68 -9.91 7.94
CA ARG A 247 35.55 -11.10 8.04
C ARG A 247 36.54 -11.02 9.19
N VAL A 248 36.95 -9.82 9.57
CA VAL A 248 37.82 -9.56 10.72
C VAL A 248 37.33 -8.26 11.36
N PHE A 249 36.70 -8.39 12.52
CA PHE A 249 36.22 -7.25 13.30
C PHE A 249 37.42 -6.41 13.78
N LYS A 250 37.45 -5.13 13.42
CA LYS A 250 38.48 -4.16 13.78
C LYS A 250 38.00 -3.19 14.85
N THR A 251 36.73 -2.78 14.78
CA THR A 251 36.16 -1.80 15.70
C THR A 251 35.51 -2.48 16.90
N PHE A 252 34.76 -3.56 16.70
CA PHE A 252 34.00 -4.23 17.75
C PHE A 252 34.50 -5.66 18.05
N LEU A 253 35.53 -5.76 18.89
CA LEU A 253 36.16 -7.04 19.22
C LEU A 253 35.15 -8.07 19.83
N PRO A 254 35.02 -9.29 19.26
CA PRO A 254 34.11 -10.32 19.78
C PRO A 254 34.50 -10.89 21.15
N GLU A 255 35.65 -10.53 21.71
CA GLU A 255 36.14 -11.04 22.99
C GLU A 255 35.50 -10.30 24.18
N THR A 256 35.03 -9.07 23.99
CA THR A 256 34.41 -8.22 25.02
C THR A 256 32.88 -8.35 25.05
N ARG A 257 32.32 -9.46 24.54
CA ARG A 257 30.86 -9.67 24.50
C ARG A 257 30.28 -9.91 25.90
N ILE A 258 29.13 -9.28 26.15
CA ILE A 258 28.35 -9.32 27.39
C ILE A 258 26.88 -9.47 26.99
N MET A 259 26.08 -10.18 27.77
CA MET A 259 24.63 -10.24 27.56
C MET A 259 23.99 -8.91 28.00
N THR A 260 23.14 -8.33 27.16
CA THR A 260 22.40 -7.11 27.50
C THR A 260 21.00 -7.12 26.92
N SER A 261 20.07 -6.38 27.54
CA SER A 261 18.71 -6.18 27.04
C SER A 261 18.71 -4.98 26.09
N VAL A 262 18.44 -5.21 24.80
CA VAL A 262 18.31 -4.15 23.79
C VAL A 262 16.84 -3.94 23.46
N THR A 263 16.42 -2.66 23.39
CA THR A 263 15.08 -2.28 22.96
C THR A 263 15.11 -1.95 21.46
N PHE A 264 14.25 -2.62 20.70
CA PHE A 264 14.01 -2.41 19.28
C PHE A 264 12.59 -1.87 19.07
N THR A 265 12.29 -1.37 17.87
CA THR A 265 10.91 -1.43 17.37
C THR A 265 10.61 -2.84 16.88
N LYS A 266 9.34 -3.25 16.84
CA LYS A 266 8.91 -4.53 16.28
C LYS A 266 9.40 -4.71 14.84
N CYS A 267 9.34 -3.67 14.01
CA CYS A 267 9.90 -3.69 12.65
C CYS A 267 11.41 -4.05 12.63
N LEU A 268 12.23 -3.30 13.38
CA LEU A 268 13.68 -3.55 13.49
C LEU A 268 13.99 -4.96 14.02
N TYR A 269 13.20 -5.44 14.97
CA TYR A 269 13.34 -6.79 15.51
C TYR A 269 13.04 -7.87 14.47
N ALA A 270 11.90 -7.76 13.76
CA ALA A 270 11.53 -8.68 12.69
C ALA A 270 12.59 -8.74 11.57
N GLN A 271 13.11 -7.58 11.16
CA GLN A 271 14.21 -7.46 10.18
C GLN A 271 15.47 -8.24 10.61
N LEU A 272 15.82 -8.27 11.90
CA LEU A 272 16.93 -9.09 12.41
C LEU A 272 16.58 -10.58 12.49
N VAL A 273 15.40 -10.95 13.00
CA VAL A 273 15.04 -12.35 13.23
C VAL A 273 14.93 -13.13 11.93
N GLN A 274 14.13 -12.62 10.97
CA GLN A 274 13.77 -13.35 9.76
C GLN A 274 14.97 -13.63 8.84
N GLN A 275 16.01 -12.79 8.90
CA GLN A 275 17.20 -12.97 8.08
C GLN A 275 18.12 -14.08 8.61
N ARG A 276 18.09 -15.25 7.96
CA ARG A 276 19.05 -16.34 8.21
C ARG A 276 20.46 -15.90 7.84
N PHE A 277 21.40 -15.96 8.79
CA PHE A 277 22.79 -15.56 8.58
C PHE A 277 23.75 -16.46 9.36
N VAL A 278 24.85 -16.85 8.70
CA VAL A 278 25.94 -17.63 9.28
C VAL A 278 27.22 -16.80 9.18
N PRO A 279 27.95 -16.54 10.28
CA PRO A 279 29.14 -15.69 10.26
C PRO A 279 30.31 -16.40 9.57
N ASP A 280 31.23 -15.63 8.98
CA ASP A 280 32.52 -16.18 8.53
C ASP A 280 33.29 -16.71 9.75
N ARG A 281 33.90 -17.89 9.65
CA ARG A 281 34.73 -18.50 10.72
C ARG A 281 35.86 -17.57 11.18
N ARG A 282 36.31 -16.64 10.33
CA ARG A 282 37.36 -15.65 10.63
C ARG A 282 36.88 -14.49 11.51
N SER A 283 35.57 -14.26 11.59
CA SER A 283 34.97 -13.15 12.36
C SER A 283 35.15 -13.27 13.88
N GLY A 284 35.54 -14.44 14.40
CA GLY A 284 35.59 -14.74 15.84
C GLY A 284 34.25 -15.15 16.45
N TYR A 285 33.13 -15.05 15.71
CA TYR A 285 31.82 -15.51 16.18
C TYR A 285 31.70 -17.03 16.04
N LYS A 286 31.63 -17.71 17.19
CA LYS A 286 31.22 -19.12 17.30
C LYS A 286 29.79 -19.15 17.83
N MET A 287 28.87 -19.72 17.06
CA MET A 287 27.48 -19.89 17.47
C MET A 287 27.34 -21.12 18.39
N PRO A 288 26.52 -21.05 19.46
CA PRO A 288 26.10 -22.23 20.20
C PRO A 288 25.21 -23.13 19.33
N PRO A 289 24.94 -24.39 19.73
CA PRO A 289 23.97 -25.23 19.03
C PRO A 289 22.55 -24.64 19.12
N PRO A 290 21.66 -24.85 18.12
CA PRO A 290 20.29 -24.32 18.12
C PRO A 290 19.42 -24.74 19.32
N SER A 291 19.78 -25.82 20.00
CA SER A 291 19.12 -26.29 21.24
C SER A 291 19.55 -25.53 22.50
N HIS A 292 20.45 -24.55 22.40
CA HIS A 292 20.91 -23.77 23.55
C HIS A 292 19.87 -22.70 23.93
N PRO A 293 19.50 -22.53 25.22
CA PRO A 293 18.45 -21.58 25.62
C PRO A 293 18.72 -20.14 25.15
N GLN A 294 19.98 -19.71 25.19
CA GLN A 294 20.40 -18.37 24.75
C GLN A 294 20.79 -18.30 23.26
N TYR A 295 20.51 -19.32 22.44
CA TYR A 295 20.89 -19.33 21.02
C TYR A 295 20.40 -18.08 20.28
N ARG A 296 19.13 -17.70 20.51
CA ARG A 296 18.50 -16.48 19.97
C ARG A 296 19.27 -15.21 20.35
N ALA A 297 19.64 -15.05 21.62
CA ALA A 297 20.39 -13.87 22.07
C ALA A 297 21.82 -13.79 21.49
N HIS A 298 22.46 -14.94 21.26
CA HIS A 298 23.72 -15.01 20.52
C HIS A 298 23.55 -14.67 19.04
N GLU A 299 22.45 -15.09 18.41
CA GLU A 299 22.16 -14.82 17.01
C GLU A 299 21.85 -13.33 16.77
N LEU A 300 20.96 -12.75 17.57
CA LEU A 300 20.61 -11.33 17.52
C LEU A 300 21.83 -10.44 17.78
N GLY A 301 22.57 -10.72 18.85
CA GLY A 301 23.80 -9.99 19.19
C GLY A 301 24.85 -10.07 18.09
N MET A 302 25.03 -11.25 17.47
CA MET A 302 25.91 -11.41 16.30
C MET A 302 25.44 -10.57 15.11
N LYS A 303 24.17 -10.66 14.70
CA LYS A 303 23.64 -9.91 13.54
C LYS A 303 23.79 -8.40 13.74
N LEU A 304 23.40 -7.90 14.90
CA LEU A 304 23.50 -6.48 15.23
C LEU A 304 24.96 -6.01 15.28
N ALA A 305 25.87 -6.78 15.87
CA ALA A 305 27.30 -6.45 15.89
C ALA A 305 27.91 -6.39 14.48
N HIS A 306 27.50 -7.27 13.55
CA HIS A 306 27.89 -7.18 12.15
C HIS A 306 27.40 -5.85 11.54
N GLY A 307 26.15 -5.46 11.78
CA GLY A 307 25.62 -4.16 11.33
C GLY A 307 26.43 -2.95 11.80
N PHE A 308 26.83 -2.92 13.08
CA PHE A 308 27.71 -1.89 13.63
C PHE A 308 29.11 -1.88 12.99
N GLU A 309 29.72 -3.04 12.76
CA GLU A 309 31.03 -3.13 12.06
C GLU A 309 30.91 -2.68 10.60
N ILE A 310 29.80 -2.99 9.91
CA ILE A 310 29.49 -2.50 8.55
C ILE A 310 29.45 -0.97 8.54
N LEU A 311 28.68 -0.35 9.44
CA LEU A 311 28.61 1.11 9.55
C LEU A 311 29.98 1.76 9.68
N CYS A 312 30.80 1.29 10.62
CA CYS A 312 32.14 1.85 10.83
C CYS A 312 33.10 1.56 9.68
N SER A 313 32.95 0.43 8.97
CA SER A 313 33.79 0.09 7.82
C SER A 313 33.54 0.97 6.59
N LYS A 314 32.35 1.56 6.47
CA LYS A 314 31.98 2.51 5.41
C LYS A 314 32.56 3.93 5.64
N CYS A 315 33.11 4.20 6.82
CA CYS A 315 33.68 5.51 7.16
C CYS A 315 35.12 5.67 6.65
N SER A 316 35.45 6.87 6.16
CA SER A 316 36.81 7.16 5.68
C SER A 316 37.80 7.32 6.84
N PRO A 317 39.01 6.72 6.78
CA PRO A 317 40.03 6.86 7.83
C PRO A 317 40.63 8.28 7.93
N HIS A 318 40.25 9.21 7.04
CA HIS A 318 40.70 10.61 7.05
C HIS A 318 39.72 11.56 7.77
N PHE A 319 38.94 11.08 8.74
CA PHE A 319 38.09 11.97 9.55
C PHE A 319 38.94 12.89 10.46
N SER A 320 39.26 14.07 9.93
CA SER A 320 40.07 15.10 10.58
C SER A 320 39.47 15.61 11.89
N GLU A 321 40.32 15.81 12.90
CA GLU A 321 39.98 16.39 14.20
C GLU A 321 39.36 17.80 14.10
N SER A 322 39.53 18.48 12.97
CA SER A 322 39.00 19.83 12.72
C SER A 322 37.47 19.96 12.76
N LYS A 323 36.70 18.85 12.72
CA LYS A 323 35.24 18.87 12.90
C LYS A 323 34.77 18.76 14.36
N LYS A 324 35.66 18.46 15.31
CA LYS A 324 35.32 18.24 16.74
C LYS A 324 34.70 19.46 17.45
N SER A 325 34.83 20.68 16.92
CA SER A 325 34.50 21.94 17.62
C SER A 325 33.19 22.64 17.20
N PHE A 326 32.54 22.23 16.12
CA PHE A 326 31.31 22.89 15.62
C PHE A 326 29.99 22.32 16.19
N MET A 327 30.04 21.27 17.02
CA MET A 327 28.87 20.49 17.43
C MET A 327 28.09 21.00 18.65
N THR A 328 28.60 21.99 19.39
CA THR A 328 28.03 22.44 20.69
C THR A 328 27.88 23.95 20.84
N THR A 329 28.24 24.75 19.83
CA THR A 329 28.40 26.22 19.92
C THR A 329 27.40 27.00 19.06
N SER A 330 26.30 26.38 18.62
CA SER A 330 25.21 27.11 17.97
C SER A 330 24.46 27.97 19.01
N PRO A 331 24.24 29.29 18.76
CA PRO A 331 23.49 30.15 19.69
C PRO A 331 22.04 29.68 19.90
N LEU A 332 21.50 28.93 18.93
CA LEU A 332 20.16 28.32 18.98
C LEU A 332 20.03 27.26 20.08
N TRP A 333 21.13 26.61 20.51
CA TRP A 333 21.10 25.62 21.59
C TRP A 333 20.70 26.24 22.94
N ALA A 334 21.10 27.48 23.21
CA ALA A 334 20.75 28.16 24.46
C ALA A 334 19.23 28.39 24.56
N GLY A 335 18.63 28.93 23.50
CA GLY A 335 17.17 29.14 23.41
C GLY A 335 16.38 27.83 23.45
N PHE A 336 16.87 26.78 22.78
CA PHE A 336 16.26 25.44 22.84
C PHE A 336 16.32 24.85 24.26
N LEU A 337 17.46 24.95 24.95
CA LEU A 337 17.61 24.44 26.32
C LEU A 337 16.74 25.20 27.32
N GLU A 338 16.65 26.53 27.20
CA GLU A 338 15.76 27.36 28.02
C GLU A 338 14.29 26.99 27.78
N SER A 339 13.91 26.78 26.52
CA SER A 339 12.57 26.33 26.15
C SER A 339 12.26 24.93 26.69
N LEU A 340 13.22 23.99 26.69
CA LEU A 340 13.05 22.66 27.29
C LEU A 340 12.86 22.72 28.82
N LYS A 341 13.57 23.63 29.50
CA LYS A 341 13.35 23.88 30.94
C LYS A 341 11.97 24.46 31.21
N LYS A 342 11.49 25.38 30.36
CA LYS A 342 10.15 25.97 30.45
C LYS A 342 9.02 24.96 30.19
N ASN A 343 9.27 23.97 29.33
CA ASN A 343 8.29 22.94 28.94
C ASN A 343 8.35 21.67 29.82
N ASP A 344 8.92 21.75 31.02
CA ASP A 344 9.02 20.63 31.99
C ASP A 344 9.62 19.32 31.46
N TYR A 345 10.42 19.36 30.38
CA TYR A 345 11.06 18.17 29.79
C TYR A 345 11.92 17.40 30.81
N PHE A 346 12.57 18.13 31.72
CA PHE A 346 13.36 17.56 32.82
C PHE A 346 12.52 17.10 34.02
N LYS A 347 11.19 17.32 34.05
CA LYS A 347 10.25 16.91 35.13
C LYS A 347 10.77 17.22 36.54
N GLY A 348 11.31 18.41 36.77
CA GLY A 348 11.86 18.83 38.06
C GLY A 348 13.11 18.07 38.54
N LEU A 349 13.78 17.28 37.69
CA LEU A 349 15.02 16.58 38.05
C LEU A 349 16.15 17.57 38.38
N ILE A 350 16.90 17.28 39.43
CA ILE A 350 18.03 18.09 39.91
C ILE A 350 19.12 18.12 38.83
N GLU A 351 19.62 19.32 38.52
CA GLU A 351 20.70 19.53 37.55
C GLU A 351 21.95 18.74 37.98
N GLY A 352 22.44 17.86 37.09
CA GLY A 352 23.57 16.97 37.36
C GLY A 352 23.22 15.57 37.88
N SER A 353 21.94 15.26 38.16
CA SER A 353 21.50 13.87 38.37
C SER A 353 21.73 13.01 37.13
N ALA A 354 22.02 11.71 37.29
CA ALA A 354 22.21 10.78 36.16
C ALA A 354 21.00 10.75 35.21
N GLN A 355 19.77 10.83 35.74
CA GLN A 355 18.55 10.92 34.92
C GLN A 355 18.42 12.27 34.19
N TYR A 356 18.93 13.35 34.77
CA TYR A 356 18.98 14.66 34.13
C TYR A 356 20.02 14.66 33.00
N GLN A 357 21.20 14.07 33.23
CA GLN A 357 22.25 13.91 32.23
C GLN A 357 21.78 13.09 31.02
N ALA A 358 21.17 11.91 31.24
CA ALA A 358 20.62 11.08 30.18
C ALA A 358 19.55 11.82 29.33
N ARG A 359 18.66 12.61 29.97
CA ARG A 359 17.70 13.45 29.23
C ARG A 359 18.37 14.61 28.49
N LEU A 360 19.40 15.22 29.08
CA LEU A 360 20.16 16.29 28.44
C LEU A 360 20.92 15.77 27.20
N GLU A 361 21.43 14.55 27.24
CA GLU A 361 22.05 13.85 26.10
C GLU A 361 21.03 13.53 25.01
N MET A 362 19.87 12.96 25.36
CA MET A 362 18.74 12.80 24.41
C MET A 362 18.34 14.13 23.76
N ALA A 363 18.24 15.22 24.53
CA ALA A 363 17.91 16.54 24.01
C ALA A 363 18.99 17.10 23.06
N LYS A 364 20.28 16.94 23.37
CA LYS A 364 21.40 17.32 22.49
C LYS A 364 21.34 16.56 21.17
N ASN A 365 21.17 15.24 21.24
CA ASN A 365 21.07 14.35 20.08
C ASN A 365 19.91 14.77 19.16
N TYR A 366 18.72 14.98 19.75
CA TYR A 366 17.53 15.38 19.02
C TYR A 366 17.70 16.76 18.35
N PHE A 367 18.29 17.74 19.04
CA PHE A 367 18.57 19.06 18.47
C PHE A 367 19.54 19.01 17.27
N GLN A 368 20.61 18.23 17.38
CA GLN A 368 21.60 18.06 16.30
C GLN A 368 21.00 17.43 15.04
N LEU A 369 20.19 16.38 15.19
CA LEU A 369 19.58 15.68 14.05
C LEU A 369 18.40 16.45 13.42
N SER A 370 17.59 17.11 14.25
CA SER A 370 16.22 17.49 13.88
C SER A 370 16.02 19.00 13.73
N VAL A 371 16.88 19.82 14.35
CA VAL A 371 16.74 21.28 14.39
C VAL A 371 17.93 21.96 13.67
N ASN A 372 19.16 21.53 13.94
CA ASN A 372 20.37 22.20 13.45
C ASN A 372 21.07 21.41 12.32
N ARG A 373 20.34 21.09 11.24
CA ARG A 373 20.85 20.42 10.03
C ARG A 373 21.16 21.45 8.92
N PRO A 374 22.37 22.01 8.83
CA PRO A 374 22.72 23.00 7.80
C PRO A 374 22.77 22.35 6.40
N GLU A 375 22.19 23.03 5.41
CA GLU A 375 22.01 22.52 4.03
C GLU A 375 23.33 22.26 3.27
N SER A 376 24.46 22.75 3.79
CA SER A 376 25.78 22.70 3.13
C SER A 376 26.80 21.79 3.82
N CYS A 377 26.50 21.26 5.02
CA CYS A 377 27.39 20.30 5.66
C CYS A 377 26.86 18.88 5.45
N LEU A 378 27.71 18.04 4.83
CA LEU A 378 27.59 16.58 4.88
C LEU A 378 27.28 16.16 6.32
N ALA A 379 26.02 15.79 6.58
CA ALA A 379 25.60 15.34 7.89
C ALA A 379 26.43 14.11 8.26
N MET A 380 26.93 14.07 9.49
CA MET A 380 27.71 12.94 10.00
C MET A 380 26.95 11.65 9.73
N SER A 381 27.58 10.72 9.01
CA SER A 381 27.00 9.40 8.84
C SER A 381 26.88 8.70 10.20
N PRO A 382 25.91 7.80 10.41
CA PRO A 382 25.79 7.10 11.69
C PRO A 382 27.08 6.39 12.11
N GLY A 383 27.84 5.84 11.15
CA GLY A 383 29.15 5.24 11.42
C GLY A 383 30.21 6.24 11.90
N GLU A 384 30.27 7.46 11.33
CA GLU A 384 31.18 8.51 11.81
C GLU A 384 30.79 8.99 13.21
N GLU A 385 29.48 9.13 13.48
CA GLU A 385 28.97 9.45 14.82
C GLU A 385 29.44 8.40 15.84
N ILE A 386 29.22 7.11 15.54
CA ILE A 386 29.67 5.98 16.36
C ILE A 386 31.19 6.06 16.63
N LEU A 387 32.01 6.29 15.61
CA LEU A 387 33.46 6.40 15.77
C LEU A 387 33.88 7.59 16.63
N THR A 388 33.17 8.73 16.55
CA THR A 388 33.43 9.88 17.45
C THR A 388 33.02 9.59 18.90
N LEU A 389 31.86 8.95 19.11
CA LEU A 389 31.35 8.60 20.43
C LEU A 389 32.30 7.63 21.15
N LEU A 390 32.78 6.58 20.45
CA LEU A 390 33.74 5.61 20.96
C LEU A 390 35.10 6.23 21.40
N GLN A 391 35.49 7.38 20.83
CA GLN A 391 36.69 8.11 21.28
C GLN A 391 36.44 8.95 22.54
N THR A 392 35.21 9.44 22.72
CA THR A 392 34.83 10.31 23.84
C THR A 392 34.27 9.57 25.07
N MET A 393 33.82 8.33 24.89
CA MET A 393 33.13 7.54 25.92
C MET A 393 34.05 6.49 26.54
N PRO A 394 34.66 6.73 27.71
CA PRO A 394 35.19 5.65 28.53
C PRO A 394 34.03 4.81 29.08
N PHE A 395 34.17 3.48 29.06
CA PHE A 395 33.20 2.55 29.63
C PHE A 395 33.91 1.45 30.42
N ASP A 396 33.34 1.02 31.55
CA ASP A 396 33.88 -0.06 32.37
C ASP A 396 33.21 -1.40 32.02
N ILE A 397 34.03 -2.38 31.62
CA ILE A 397 33.60 -3.74 31.31
C ILE A 397 33.09 -4.47 32.57
N GLU A 398 33.62 -4.14 33.76
CA GLU A 398 33.18 -4.76 35.02
C GLU A 398 31.81 -4.26 35.48
N GLU A 399 31.47 -3.00 35.23
CA GLU A 399 30.14 -2.45 35.49
C GLU A 399 29.09 -3.12 34.59
N LEU A 400 29.37 -3.21 33.29
CA LEU A 400 28.49 -3.88 32.32
C LEU A 400 28.23 -5.36 32.69
N LYS A 401 29.23 -6.08 33.22
CA LYS A 401 29.09 -7.46 33.72
C LYS A 401 28.28 -7.57 35.02
N LYS A 402 28.23 -6.54 35.86
CA LYS A 402 27.36 -6.52 37.05
C LYS A 402 25.89 -6.34 36.66
N GLU A 403 25.64 -5.60 35.58
CA GLU A 403 24.30 -5.42 35.01
C GLU A 403 23.78 -6.65 34.25
N GLU A 404 24.67 -7.40 33.58
CA GLU A 404 24.36 -8.71 32.97
C GLU A 404 23.70 -9.70 33.96
N ALA A 405 24.03 -9.60 35.25
CA ALA A 405 23.41 -10.43 36.29
C ALA A 405 21.96 -10.03 36.66
N ASN A 406 21.49 -8.85 36.22
CA ASN A 406 20.20 -8.25 36.61
C ASN A 406 19.38 -7.76 35.40
N LEU A 407 19.42 -8.48 34.28
CA LEU A 407 18.69 -8.10 33.07
C LEU A 407 17.16 -8.25 33.24
N PRO A 408 16.35 -7.31 32.71
CA PRO A 408 14.90 -7.49 32.57
C PRO A 408 14.55 -8.74 31.74
N PRO A 409 13.37 -9.35 31.92
CA PRO A 409 12.92 -10.41 31.02
C PRO A 409 12.76 -9.91 29.57
N GLU A 410 12.93 -10.83 28.61
CA GLU A 410 12.60 -10.59 27.20
C GLU A 410 11.08 -10.44 27.01
N ASP A 411 10.67 -9.73 25.95
CA ASP A 411 9.28 -9.67 25.50
C ASP A 411 8.95 -10.89 24.59
N ASP A 412 7.67 -11.29 24.55
CA ASP A 412 7.24 -12.47 23.77
C ASP A 412 7.29 -12.24 22.24
N ASP A 413 7.58 -13.32 21.50
CA ASP A 413 7.65 -13.33 20.02
C ASP A 413 6.34 -13.74 19.34
N GLN A 414 5.29 -14.08 20.11
CA GLN A 414 4.01 -14.60 19.60
C GLN A 414 3.33 -13.68 18.57
N TRP A 415 3.68 -12.39 18.52
CA TRP A 415 3.15 -11.43 17.54
C TRP A 415 3.78 -11.57 16.13
N LEU A 416 4.87 -12.33 15.98
CA LEU A 416 5.46 -12.67 14.68
C LEU A 416 4.71 -13.81 13.97
N ASP A 417 4.08 -14.71 14.74
CA ASP A 417 3.43 -15.91 14.25
C ASP A 417 1.91 -15.68 14.14
N LEU A 418 1.43 -15.38 12.93
CA LEU A 418 -0.01 -15.29 12.64
C LEU A 418 -0.59 -16.67 12.34
N SER A 419 -1.60 -17.10 13.11
CA SER A 419 -2.42 -18.25 12.74
C SER A 419 -3.40 -17.91 11.60
N PRO A 420 -3.85 -18.89 10.80
CA PRO A 420 -4.81 -18.66 9.72
C PRO A 420 -6.08 -17.94 10.21
N ASP A 421 -6.67 -18.39 11.32
CA ASP A 421 -7.88 -17.78 11.91
C ASP A 421 -7.69 -16.30 12.28
N GLN A 422 -6.49 -15.93 12.76
CA GLN A 422 -6.14 -14.53 13.06
C GLN A 422 -5.92 -13.69 11.80
N LEU A 423 -5.35 -14.30 10.74
CA LEU A 423 -5.21 -13.64 9.44
C LEU A 423 -6.59 -13.39 8.81
N ASP A 424 -7.48 -14.37 8.85
CA ASP A 424 -8.86 -14.24 8.35
C ASP A 424 -9.65 -13.18 9.14
N GLN A 425 -9.51 -13.13 10.47
CA GLN A 425 -10.08 -12.06 11.28
C GLN A 425 -9.53 -10.69 10.87
N LEU A 426 -8.22 -10.56 10.67
CA LEU A 426 -7.58 -9.29 10.30
C LEU A 426 -8.00 -8.84 8.89
N LEU A 427 -8.12 -9.77 7.93
CA LEU A 427 -8.66 -9.51 6.61
C LEU A 427 -10.14 -9.09 6.68
N GLN A 428 -10.94 -9.69 7.56
CA GLN A 428 -12.34 -9.32 7.77
C GLN A 428 -12.50 -7.94 8.45
N GLU A 429 -11.58 -7.55 9.35
CA GLU A 429 -11.54 -6.22 9.94
C GLU A 429 -11.14 -5.14 8.91
N VAL A 430 -10.18 -5.45 8.01
CA VAL A 430 -9.70 -4.55 6.95
C VAL A 430 -10.69 -4.44 5.78
N ALA A 431 -11.37 -5.52 5.40
CA ALA A 431 -12.45 -5.51 4.39
C ALA A 431 -13.71 -4.75 4.81
N GLY A 432 -13.69 -4.19 6.03
CA GLY A 432 -14.80 -3.51 6.67
C GLY A 432 -15.86 -4.50 7.15
N LYS A 433 -16.66 -4.05 8.13
CA LYS A 433 -17.92 -4.71 8.45
C LYS A 433 -18.92 -4.50 7.31
N LYS A 434 -18.77 -5.28 6.23
CA LYS A 434 -19.97 -5.89 5.63
C LYS A 434 -20.64 -6.63 6.77
N GLU A 435 -21.88 -6.25 7.10
CA GLU A 435 -22.68 -7.07 7.98
C GLU A 435 -22.79 -8.44 7.32
N ALA A 436 -22.13 -9.44 7.92
CA ALA A 436 -22.38 -10.81 7.56
C ALA A 436 -23.83 -11.07 7.96
N GLU A 437 -24.73 -11.11 6.97
CA GLU A 437 -26.05 -11.68 7.19
C GLU A 437 -25.84 -13.04 7.87
N PRO A 438 -26.62 -13.35 8.92
CA PRO A 438 -26.42 -14.57 9.67
C PRO A 438 -26.63 -15.74 8.70
N THR A 439 -25.56 -16.52 8.46
CA THR A 439 -25.60 -17.68 7.58
C THR A 439 -26.73 -18.59 8.02
N SER A 440 -27.82 -18.52 7.28
CA SER A 440 -28.98 -19.35 7.48
C SER A 440 -28.55 -20.79 7.28
N LYS A 441 -28.86 -21.59 8.30
CA LYS A 441 -28.78 -23.05 8.42
C LYS A 441 -28.39 -23.80 7.14
N LYS A 442 -27.51 -24.79 7.31
CA LYS A 442 -27.36 -25.93 6.40
C LYS A 442 -28.72 -26.62 6.20
N GLU A 443 -29.47 -26.17 5.22
CA GLU A 443 -30.61 -26.84 4.61
C GLU A 443 -30.17 -27.22 3.20
N GLU A 444 -30.51 -28.42 2.75
CA GLU A 444 -30.12 -28.96 1.45
C GLU A 444 -30.83 -28.16 0.33
N GLN A 445 -30.20 -27.08 -0.11
CA GLN A 445 -30.70 -26.31 -1.24
C GLN A 445 -30.54 -27.15 -2.51
N ASN A 446 -31.66 -27.39 -3.17
CA ASN A 446 -31.70 -28.12 -4.43
C ASN A 446 -31.18 -27.20 -5.54
N TYR A 447 -29.89 -27.29 -5.84
CA TYR A 447 -29.20 -26.43 -6.81
C TYR A 447 -29.77 -26.65 -8.22
N ASP A 448 -30.44 -25.63 -8.77
CA ASP A 448 -30.91 -25.67 -10.15
C ASP A 448 -29.75 -25.33 -11.10
N LEU A 449 -29.28 -26.32 -11.86
CA LEU A 449 -28.21 -26.16 -12.84
C LEU A 449 -28.57 -25.16 -13.95
N ASN A 450 -29.86 -24.92 -14.18
CA ASN A 450 -30.32 -23.89 -15.13
C ASN A 450 -29.96 -22.47 -14.63
N GLN A 451 -30.02 -22.22 -13.32
CA GLN A 451 -29.69 -20.91 -12.75
C GLN A 451 -28.23 -20.51 -13.03
N VAL A 452 -27.32 -21.48 -13.06
CA VAL A 452 -25.89 -21.27 -13.36
C VAL A 452 -25.67 -20.91 -14.84
N SER A 453 -26.44 -21.52 -15.76
CA SER A 453 -26.37 -21.18 -17.18
C SER A 453 -26.99 -19.81 -17.46
N GLU A 454 -28.10 -19.47 -16.79
CA GLU A 454 -28.75 -18.16 -16.89
C GLU A 454 -27.88 -17.04 -16.30
N SER A 455 -27.25 -17.23 -15.14
CA SER A 455 -26.37 -16.22 -14.54
C SER A 455 -25.15 -15.94 -15.41
N MET A 456 -24.56 -16.96 -16.04
CA MET A 456 -23.42 -16.78 -16.94
C MET A 456 -23.83 -16.16 -18.29
N LYS A 457 -25.01 -16.49 -18.84
CA LYS A 457 -25.59 -15.77 -19.99
C LYS A 457 -25.83 -14.30 -19.66
N ALA A 458 -26.41 -14.01 -18.49
CA ALA A 458 -26.62 -12.64 -18.03
C ALA A 458 -25.30 -11.86 -17.92
N PHE A 459 -24.25 -12.47 -17.32
CA PHE A 459 -22.91 -11.88 -17.24
C PHE A 459 -22.31 -11.57 -18.63
N ILE A 460 -22.34 -12.53 -19.56
CA ILE A 460 -21.81 -12.35 -20.94
C ILE A 460 -22.62 -11.30 -21.71
N SER A 461 -23.94 -11.21 -21.49
CA SER A 461 -24.80 -10.23 -22.15
C SER A 461 -24.63 -8.79 -21.64
N LYS A 462 -24.08 -8.62 -20.43
CA LYS A 462 -23.91 -7.29 -19.82
C LYS A 462 -22.68 -6.60 -20.41
N VAL A 463 -22.92 -5.64 -21.29
CA VAL A 463 -21.86 -4.86 -21.95
C VAL A 463 -21.00 -4.13 -20.91
N SER A 464 -19.75 -4.54 -20.78
CA SER A 464 -18.73 -3.89 -19.96
C SER A 464 -18.55 -2.43 -20.37
N THR A 465 -18.45 -1.51 -19.42
CA THR A 465 -18.00 -0.15 -19.71
C THR A 465 -16.50 -0.12 -19.95
N HIS A 466 -15.97 1.01 -20.45
CA HIS A 466 -14.53 1.22 -20.67
C HIS A 466 -13.69 1.18 -19.37
N LYS A 467 -14.31 1.06 -18.19
CA LYS A 467 -13.64 0.92 -16.88
C LYS A 467 -13.61 -0.51 -16.34
N GLY A 468 -14.18 -1.49 -17.05
CA GLY A 468 -14.14 -2.91 -16.69
C GLY A 468 -15.51 -3.57 -16.53
N ALA A 469 -15.50 -4.90 -16.37
CA ALA A 469 -16.70 -5.72 -16.33
C ALA A 469 -17.41 -5.64 -14.98
N GLU A 470 -18.64 -5.15 -14.98
CA GLU A 470 -19.47 -5.04 -13.79
C GLU A 470 -20.33 -6.28 -13.56
N LEU A 471 -19.96 -7.12 -12.59
CA LEU A 471 -20.76 -8.28 -12.17
C LEU A 471 -22.21 -7.90 -11.79
N PRO A 472 -23.23 -8.69 -12.20
CA PRO A 472 -24.59 -8.53 -11.69
C PRO A 472 -24.63 -8.80 -10.19
N ARG A 473 -25.00 -7.78 -9.41
CA ARG A 473 -25.60 -7.99 -8.08
C ARG A 473 -27.11 -8.16 -8.26
N GLU A 474 -27.74 -8.77 -7.27
CA GLU A 474 -29.12 -9.31 -7.25
C GLU A 474 -30.20 -8.56 -8.06
N PRO A 475 -31.21 -9.27 -8.60
CA PRO A 475 -32.22 -8.75 -9.53
C PRO A 475 -33.27 -7.85 -8.84
N SER A 476 -32.82 -6.70 -8.32
CA SER A 476 -33.65 -5.63 -7.77
C SER A 476 -33.94 -4.51 -8.78
N GLU A 477 -33.23 -4.48 -9.92
CA GLU A 477 -33.56 -3.63 -11.07
C GLU A 477 -34.35 -4.46 -12.09
N ALA A 478 -35.56 -4.01 -12.41
CA ALA A 478 -36.42 -4.67 -13.39
C ALA A 478 -35.74 -4.67 -14.77
N PRO A 479 -35.81 -5.76 -15.56
CA PRO A 479 -35.17 -5.83 -16.86
C PRO A 479 -35.70 -4.73 -17.77
N ILE A 480 -34.81 -3.85 -18.23
CA ILE A 480 -35.14 -2.80 -19.20
C ILE A 480 -35.37 -3.49 -20.55
N THR A 481 -36.64 -3.81 -20.84
CA THR A 481 -37.06 -4.34 -22.13
C THR A 481 -36.94 -3.24 -23.18
N PHE A 482 -35.85 -3.28 -23.96
CA PHE A 482 -35.67 -2.41 -25.12
C PHE A 482 -36.60 -2.87 -26.25
N ASP A 483 -37.74 -2.20 -26.39
CA ASP A 483 -38.68 -2.42 -27.47
C ASP A 483 -38.18 -1.72 -28.75
N ALA A 484 -37.51 -2.50 -29.60
CA ALA A 484 -36.99 -2.04 -30.89
C ALA A 484 -38.11 -1.57 -31.84
N ASP A 485 -39.30 -2.16 -31.75
CA ASP A 485 -40.44 -1.80 -32.61
C ASP A 485 -41.03 -0.45 -32.17
N SER A 486 -41.09 -0.17 -30.87
CA SER A 486 -41.39 1.19 -30.38
C SER A 486 -40.34 2.20 -30.82
N PHE A 487 -39.04 1.87 -30.73
CA PHE A 487 -37.97 2.79 -31.12
C PHE A 487 -38.05 3.17 -32.62
N LEU A 488 -38.25 2.18 -33.49
CA LEU A 488 -38.44 2.39 -34.93
C LEU A 488 -39.72 3.18 -35.24
N ASN A 489 -40.85 2.88 -34.58
CA ASN A 489 -42.10 3.66 -34.72
C ASN A 489 -41.97 5.11 -34.25
N TYR A 490 -41.09 5.40 -33.28
CA TYR A 490 -40.76 6.77 -32.88
C TYR A 490 -39.85 7.46 -33.89
N PHE A 491 -38.93 6.72 -34.52
CA PHE A 491 -38.04 7.22 -35.57
C PHE A 491 -38.83 7.62 -36.83
N ASP A 492 -39.73 6.76 -37.31
CA ASP A 492 -40.65 7.04 -38.43
C ASP A 492 -41.61 8.20 -38.14
N LYS A 493 -41.99 8.41 -36.87
CA LYS A 493 -42.79 9.58 -36.45
C LYS A 493 -42.02 10.90 -36.47
N ILE A 494 -40.70 10.85 -36.29
CA ILE A 494 -39.82 12.03 -36.34
C ILE A 494 -39.46 12.36 -37.80
N LEU A 495 -39.31 11.34 -38.64
CA LEU A 495 -38.98 11.45 -40.07
C LEU A 495 -40.22 11.48 -40.99
N GLY A 496 -41.26 12.22 -40.58
CA GLY A 496 -42.52 12.34 -41.34
C GLY A 496 -42.31 12.74 -42.82
N PRO A 497 -43.21 12.29 -43.73
CA PRO A 497 -42.90 12.14 -45.15
C PRO A 497 -42.59 13.47 -45.85
N SER A 498 -41.39 13.56 -46.44
CA SER A 498 -40.99 14.69 -47.28
C SER A 498 -41.52 14.56 -48.71
N PRO A 499 -42.17 15.61 -49.25
CA PRO A 499 -42.41 15.73 -50.69
C PRO A 499 -41.23 16.44 -51.39
N HIS A 500 -40.70 15.79 -52.42
CA HIS A 500 -40.26 16.30 -53.72
C HIS A 500 -39.64 17.72 -53.89
N GLU A 501 -38.55 17.75 -54.69
CA GLU A 501 -38.01 18.82 -55.57
C GLU A 501 -36.89 19.78 -55.09
N SER A 502 -35.77 19.62 -55.81
CA SER A 502 -34.99 20.65 -56.55
C SER A 502 -33.78 21.37 -55.94
N ASP A 503 -32.68 21.20 -56.67
CA ASP A 503 -31.64 22.16 -57.10
C ASP A 503 -31.16 23.26 -56.16
N SER A 504 -29.84 23.24 -55.84
CA SER A 504 -28.90 24.23 -56.41
C SER A 504 -27.43 23.87 -56.12
N ASP A 505 -26.53 24.36 -56.97
CA ASP A 505 -25.08 24.09 -57.01
C ASP A 505 -24.22 24.86 -55.96
N ASP A 506 -22.89 24.71 -56.13
CA ASP A 506 -21.71 25.48 -55.64
C ASP A 506 -20.81 24.69 -54.64
N LEU A 507 -19.63 24.16 -55.03
CA LEU A 507 -18.35 24.80 -55.44
C LEU A 507 -17.67 25.51 -54.23
N ASP A 508 -16.38 25.36 -53.86
CA ASP A 508 -15.17 24.74 -54.47
C ASP A 508 -14.11 24.36 -53.39
N GLU A 509 -13.05 23.60 -53.78
CA GLU A 509 -11.58 23.67 -53.47
C GLU A 509 -11.06 24.16 -52.07
N GLU A 510 -9.86 23.92 -51.51
CA GLU A 510 -8.60 23.13 -51.67
C GLU A 510 -7.91 23.26 -50.26
N ASP A 511 -6.90 22.51 -49.77
CA ASP A 511 -6.30 21.18 -49.95
C ASP A 511 -5.33 20.94 -48.75
N PHE A 512 -4.91 19.69 -48.44
CA PHE A 512 -3.52 19.38 -48.01
C PHE A 512 -3.20 17.87 -47.93
N GLU A 513 -2.14 17.46 -48.62
CA GLU A 513 -1.62 16.08 -48.69
C GLU A 513 -1.03 15.51 -47.37
N CYS A 514 -1.13 14.18 -47.17
CA CYS A 514 -0.05 13.40 -46.54
C CYS A 514 -0.08 11.89 -46.90
N LEU A 515 0.51 11.57 -48.05
CA LEU A 515 1.25 10.34 -48.45
C LEU A 515 0.70 8.92 -48.14
N ASP A 516 0.68 8.12 -49.21
CA ASP A 516 0.15 6.76 -49.32
C ASP A 516 0.81 5.67 -48.45
N SER A 517 0.00 4.64 -48.17
CA SER A 517 0.43 3.24 -48.35
C SER A 517 -0.77 2.41 -48.79
N ASP A 518 -0.78 2.02 -50.06
CA ASP A 518 -1.85 1.24 -50.69
C ASP A 518 -2.01 -0.16 -50.07
N ASP A 519 -3.26 -0.65 -50.02
CA ASP A 519 -3.62 -1.95 -50.62
C ASP A 519 -5.15 -2.01 -50.83
N ASP A 520 -5.58 -2.00 -52.09
CA ASP A 520 -6.98 -1.94 -52.52
C ASP A 520 -7.76 -3.24 -52.29
N LEU A 521 -9.02 -3.13 -51.85
CA LEU A 521 -10.12 -4.00 -52.32
C LEU A 521 -11.44 -3.21 -52.42
N ASP A 522 -11.74 -2.72 -53.63
CA ASP A 522 -12.98 -2.01 -53.97
C ASP A 522 -14.19 -2.96 -54.02
N LEU A 523 -15.27 -2.62 -53.31
CA LEU A 523 -16.55 -3.33 -53.39
C LEU A 523 -17.73 -2.38 -53.15
N LYS A 524 -17.98 -1.50 -54.12
CA LYS A 524 -19.31 -0.89 -54.33
C LYS A 524 -20.34 -1.98 -54.64
N THR A 525 -21.56 -1.84 -54.13
CA THR A 525 -22.81 -1.69 -54.94
C THR A 525 -24.07 -2.01 -54.09
N GLU A 526 -24.94 -1.00 -54.00
CA GLU A 526 -26.40 -1.02 -53.80
C GLU A 526 -27.05 -1.75 -52.61
N ALA A 527 -27.69 -0.94 -51.77
CA ALA A 527 -28.69 -1.38 -50.80
C ALA A 527 -30.04 -1.69 -51.49
N ALA A 528 -30.39 -2.97 -51.60
CA ALA A 528 -31.76 -3.43 -51.85
C ALA A 528 -31.97 -4.89 -51.41
N GLY A 529 -32.47 -5.12 -50.18
CA GLY A 529 -32.96 -6.45 -49.75
C GLY A 529 -32.40 -7.05 -48.45
N GLU A 530 -32.15 -6.24 -47.42
CA GLU A 530 -31.40 -6.68 -46.23
C GLU A 530 -32.12 -7.74 -45.36
N GLU A 531 -33.45 -7.75 -45.28
CA GLU A 531 -34.17 -8.80 -44.50
C GLU A 531 -34.01 -10.23 -45.07
N ALA A 532 -33.82 -10.35 -46.38
CA ALA A 532 -33.53 -11.64 -47.01
C ALA A 532 -32.05 -12.03 -46.84
N SER A 533 -31.15 -11.04 -46.90
CA SER A 533 -29.70 -11.23 -46.79
C SER A 533 -29.29 -11.78 -45.42
N VAL A 534 -29.79 -11.22 -44.31
CA VAL A 534 -29.42 -11.66 -42.95
C VAL A 534 -29.90 -13.08 -42.64
N LYS A 535 -31.07 -13.51 -43.15
CA LYS A 535 -31.50 -14.91 -43.06
C LYS A 535 -30.62 -15.83 -43.93
N GLY A 536 -30.17 -15.37 -45.09
CA GLY A 536 -29.24 -16.08 -45.96
C GLY A 536 -27.88 -16.33 -45.31
N THR A 537 -27.26 -15.29 -44.74
CA THR A 537 -25.97 -15.40 -44.05
C THR A 537 -26.06 -16.23 -42.77
N LEU A 538 -27.13 -16.10 -41.98
CA LEU A 538 -27.35 -16.92 -40.77
C LEU A 538 -27.59 -18.40 -41.12
N ASN A 539 -28.30 -18.69 -42.22
CA ASN A 539 -28.46 -20.07 -42.71
C ASN A 539 -27.15 -20.65 -43.28
N ASN A 540 -26.33 -19.86 -43.96
CA ASN A 540 -24.98 -20.28 -44.36
C ASN A 540 -24.08 -20.55 -43.15
N LEU A 541 -24.11 -19.69 -42.12
CA LEU A 541 -23.35 -19.94 -40.89
C LEU A 541 -23.77 -21.26 -40.22
N LYS A 542 -25.09 -21.50 -40.12
CA LYS A 542 -25.62 -22.78 -39.62
C LYS A 542 -25.22 -23.99 -40.47
N SER A 543 -25.13 -23.86 -41.79
CA SER A 543 -24.68 -24.96 -42.65
C SER A 543 -23.18 -25.25 -42.48
N TYR A 544 -22.35 -24.21 -42.32
CA TYR A 544 -20.93 -24.36 -41.97
C TYR A 544 -20.72 -25.00 -40.60
N MET A 545 -21.48 -24.58 -39.57
CA MET A 545 -21.44 -25.22 -38.25
C MET A 545 -21.83 -26.70 -38.34
N ALA A 546 -22.92 -27.03 -39.02
CA ALA A 546 -23.34 -28.42 -39.21
C ALA A 546 -22.37 -29.27 -40.04
N GLN A 547 -21.58 -28.66 -40.94
CA GLN A 547 -20.51 -29.33 -41.65
C GLN A 547 -19.28 -29.55 -40.76
N MET A 548 -18.90 -28.56 -39.95
CA MET A 548 -17.83 -28.67 -38.96
C MET A 548 -18.15 -29.75 -37.92
N ASP A 549 -19.37 -29.78 -37.38
CA ASP A 549 -19.82 -30.83 -36.46
C ASP A 549 -19.73 -32.22 -37.08
N ARG A 550 -20.10 -32.36 -38.36
CA ARG A 550 -19.95 -33.61 -39.11
C ARG A 550 -18.49 -34.04 -39.24
N GLU A 551 -17.57 -33.10 -39.46
CA GLU A 551 -16.14 -33.37 -39.60
C GLU A 551 -15.44 -33.63 -38.26
N LEU A 552 -15.93 -33.05 -37.16
CA LEU A 552 -15.36 -33.23 -35.83
C LEU A 552 -15.90 -34.47 -35.09
N ALA A 553 -17.11 -34.95 -35.40
CA ALA A 553 -17.79 -36.03 -34.67
C ALA A 553 -16.99 -37.35 -34.52
N TYR A 554 -16.15 -37.69 -35.50
CA TYR A 554 -15.28 -38.89 -35.44
C TYR A 554 -13.90 -38.64 -34.78
N THR A 555 -13.56 -37.39 -34.49
CA THR A 555 -12.30 -37.01 -33.81
C THR A 555 -12.43 -37.16 -32.28
N SER A 556 -11.30 -37.09 -31.57
CA SER A 556 -11.31 -36.99 -30.11
C SER A 556 -12.01 -35.73 -29.59
N ILE A 557 -11.98 -34.62 -30.33
CA ILE A 557 -12.63 -33.36 -29.92
C ILE A 557 -14.16 -33.50 -29.97
N GLY A 558 -14.72 -34.13 -31.00
CA GLY A 558 -16.17 -34.31 -31.13
C GLY A 558 -16.76 -35.28 -30.09
N LYS A 559 -15.93 -36.19 -29.54
CA LYS A 559 -16.31 -37.09 -28.45
C LYS A 559 -16.30 -36.43 -27.07
N SER A 560 -15.68 -35.26 -26.92
CA SER A 560 -15.67 -34.48 -25.68
C SER A 560 -16.92 -33.62 -25.47
N PHE A 561 -17.75 -33.44 -26.51
CA PHE A 561 -18.97 -32.63 -26.43
C PHE A 561 -20.23 -33.50 -26.32
N THR A 562 -21.09 -33.16 -25.37
CA THR A 562 -22.40 -33.81 -25.21
C THR A 562 -23.41 -33.28 -26.23
N THR A 563 -24.21 -34.19 -26.81
CA THR A 563 -25.24 -33.87 -27.82
C THR A 563 -26.62 -34.32 -27.36
N GLN A 564 -27.66 -33.58 -27.76
CA GLN A 564 -29.03 -33.76 -27.24
C GLN A 564 -29.56 -35.21 -27.36
N LYS A 565 -29.12 -35.97 -28.36
CA LYS A 565 -29.60 -37.35 -28.58
C LYS A 565 -28.97 -38.42 -27.68
N GLN A 566 -27.83 -38.15 -27.04
CA GLN A 566 -27.27 -39.06 -26.02
C GLN A 566 -28.22 -39.23 -24.82
N MET A 567 -29.04 -38.21 -24.55
CA MET A 567 -29.99 -38.17 -23.42
C MET A 567 -31.14 -39.19 -23.57
N GLU A 568 -31.67 -39.39 -24.79
CA GLU A 568 -32.70 -40.41 -25.03
C GLU A 568 -32.17 -41.83 -24.82
N SER A 569 -30.90 -42.07 -25.15
CA SER A 569 -30.26 -43.40 -25.08
C SER A 569 -29.99 -43.85 -23.64
N LEU A 570 -29.65 -42.90 -22.76
CA LEU A 570 -29.46 -43.15 -21.32
C LEU A 570 -30.75 -43.45 -20.56
N SER A 571 -31.92 -43.12 -21.12
CA SER A 571 -33.23 -43.39 -20.51
C SER A 571 -33.86 -44.74 -20.89
N GLN A 572 -33.25 -45.51 -21.80
CA GLN A 572 -33.76 -46.80 -22.28
C GLN A 572 -32.70 -47.92 -22.28
N THR A 573 -32.14 -48.27 -21.10
CA THR A 573 -31.33 -49.50 -20.95
C THR A 573 -31.65 -50.27 -19.67
N THR A 574 -32.77 -51.01 -19.70
CA THR A 574 -32.93 -52.23 -18.89
C THR A 574 -33.27 -53.40 -19.81
N ASN A 575 -32.60 -54.55 -19.59
CA ASN A 575 -32.71 -55.86 -20.26
C ASN A 575 -31.85 -56.16 -21.52
N ASN A 576 -30.75 -56.87 -21.26
CA ASN A 576 -30.24 -58.09 -21.93
C ASN A 576 -29.71 -58.13 -23.38
N ASN A 577 -28.40 -58.47 -23.47
CA ASN A 577 -27.72 -59.44 -24.34
C ASN A 577 -28.08 -59.57 -25.85
N SER A 578 -27.13 -59.25 -26.73
CA SER A 578 -26.19 -60.24 -27.33
C SER A 578 -25.22 -59.58 -28.33
N ASP A 579 -24.02 -60.13 -28.52
CA ASP A 579 -23.07 -59.67 -29.54
C ASP A 579 -23.58 -59.96 -30.98
N GLU A 580 -23.40 -59.02 -31.90
CA GLU A 580 -22.82 -59.25 -33.25
C GLU A 580 -22.51 -57.91 -33.94
N GLU A 581 -21.49 -57.89 -34.80
CA GLU A 581 -21.13 -56.73 -35.63
C GLU A 581 -22.06 -56.64 -36.87
N ASP A 582 -22.59 -55.47 -37.20
CA ASP A 582 -23.06 -55.19 -38.57
C ASP A 582 -22.73 -53.76 -39.02
N SER A 583 -22.32 -53.65 -40.28
CA SER A 583 -21.85 -52.43 -40.94
C SER A 583 -22.91 -51.90 -41.89
N GLY A 584 -23.85 -51.09 -41.37
CA GLY A 584 -24.96 -50.52 -42.13
C GLY A 584 -24.89 -48.98 -42.26
N ALA A 585 -24.55 -48.48 -43.45
CA ALA A 585 -24.54 -47.04 -43.72
C ALA A 585 -25.96 -46.44 -43.74
N GLY A 586 -26.34 -45.74 -42.67
CA GLY A 586 -27.57 -44.95 -42.56
C GLY A 586 -27.28 -43.60 -41.91
N GLY A 587 -27.55 -42.50 -42.61
CA GLY A 587 -27.10 -41.16 -42.20
C GLY A 587 -27.64 -40.71 -40.85
N SER A 588 -26.79 -40.64 -39.83
CA SER A 588 -27.11 -39.96 -38.57
C SER A 588 -27.28 -38.46 -38.84
N VAL A 589 -28.52 -37.97 -38.75
CA VAL A 589 -28.79 -36.54 -38.60
C VAL A 589 -28.15 -36.12 -37.27
N MET A 590 -26.99 -35.47 -37.35
CA MET A 590 -26.27 -34.94 -36.19
C MET A 590 -27.15 -33.89 -35.51
N THR A 591 -27.48 -34.12 -34.24
CA THR A 591 -28.15 -33.11 -33.40
C THR A 591 -27.11 -32.09 -32.92
N PRO A 592 -27.45 -30.78 -32.87
CA PRO A 592 -26.52 -29.77 -32.39
C PRO A 592 -26.06 -30.05 -30.95
N VAL A 593 -24.85 -29.55 -30.65
CA VAL A 593 -24.22 -29.63 -29.33
C VAL A 593 -25.03 -28.83 -28.30
N ASP A 594 -25.22 -29.39 -27.10
CA ASP A 594 -25.90 -28.68 -26.01
C ASP A 594 -24.92 -27.73 -25.30
N VAL A 595 -24.96 -26.45 -25.66
CA VAL A 595 -23.99 -25.45 -25.17
C VAL A 595 -24.08 -25.29 -23.65
N ASP A 596 -25.28 -25.33 -23.09
CA ASP A 596 -25.50 -25.07 -21.67
C ASP A 596 -24.99 -26.24 -20.81
N LEU A 597 -25.25 -27.48 -21.23
CA LEU A 597 -24.78 -28.66 -20.51
C LEU A 597 -23.26 -28.83 -20.60
N ASN A 598 -22.65 -28.53 -21.75
CA ASN A 598 -21.19 -28.53 -21.88
C ASN A 598 -20.53 -27.39 -21.08
N LEU A 599 -21.14 -26.21 -21.00
CA LEU A 599 -20.66 -25.11 -20.17
C LEU A 599 -20.67 -25.48 -18.69
N VAL A 600 -21.79 -25.99 -18.18
CA VAL A 600 -21.93 -26.46 -16.80
C VAL A 600 -20.98 -27.62 -16.50
N SER A 601 -20.83 -28.59 -17.41
CA SER A 601 -19.88 -29.71 -17.26
C SER A 601 -18.43 -29.23 -17.14
N ASN A 602 -17.97 -28.36 -18.04
CA ASN A 602 -16.60 -27.84 -18.03
C ASN A 602 -16.33 -26.97 -16.78
N ILE A 603 -17.31 -26.22 -16.29
CA ILE A 603 -17.21 -25.43 -15.07
C ILE A 603 -17.17 -26.33 -13.82
N LEU A 604 -18.01 -27.36 -13.77
CA LEU A 604 -18.00 -28.36 -12.69
C LEU A 604 -16.69 -29.16 -12.66
N GLU A 605 -16.15 -29.55 -13.83
CA GLU A 605 -14.84 -30.21 -13.91
C GLU A 605 -13.72 -29.26 -13.45
N SER A 606 -13.76 -27.99 -13.90
CA SER A 606 -12.82 -26.94 -13.46
C SER A 606 -12.91 -26.65 -11.96
N TYR A 607 -14.10 -26.73 -11.36
CA TYR A 607 -14.30 -26.58 -9.91
C TYR A 607 -13.84 -27.85 -9.15
N SER A 608 -14.15 -29.04 -9.65
CA SER A 608 -13.74 -30.31 -9.03
C SER A 608 -12.22 -30.49 -9.00
N SER A 609 -11.52 -30.03 -10.04
CA SER A 609 -10.05 -30.03 -10.13
C SER A 609 -9.37 -29.00 -9.21
N GLN A 610 -10.12 -28.02 -8.69
CA GLN A 610 -9.65 -27.11 -7.64
C GLN A 610 -9.70 -27.74 -6.24
N ALA A 611 -10.34 -28.91 -6.07
CA ALA A 611 -10.32 -29.72 -4.85
C ALA A 611 -10.64 -28.97 -3.55
N GLY A 612 -11.61 -28.03 -3.58
CA GLY A 612 -12.01 -27.21 -2.44
C GLY A 612 -11.13 -25.99 -2.17
N LEU A 613 -10.09 -25.75 -2.97
CA LEU A 613 -9.27 -24.53 -2.92
C LEU A 613 -9.87 -23.42 -3.79
N ALA A 614 -9.63 -22.16 -3.41
CA ALA A 614 -10.06 -21.02 -4.21
C ALA A 614 -9.30 -20.95 -5.54
N GLY A 615 -10.01 -21.07 -6.66
CA GLY A 615 -9.50 -20.98 -8.02
C GLY A 615 -10.40 -20.16 -8.95
N PRO A 616 -10.07 -20.09 -10.26
CA PRO A 616 -10.80 -19.22 -11.19
C PRO A 616 -12.29 -19.55 -11.30
N ALA A 617 -12.65 -20.84 -11.29
CA ALA A 617 -14.04 -21.27 -11.39
C ALA A 617 -14.81 -21.03 -10.09
N SER A 618 -14.23 -21.34 -8.93
CA SER A 618 -14.87 -21.05 -7.63
C SER A 618 -15.10 -19.55 -7.44
N ASN A 619 -14.11 -18.72 -7.78
CA ASN A 619 -14.20 -17.26 -7.62
C ASN A 619 -15.25 -16.66 -8.56
N LEU A 620 -15.36 -17.15 -9.80
CA LEU A 620 -16.40 -16.73 -10.73
C LEU A 620 -17.80 -17.13 -10.24
N LEU A 621 -18.01 -18.38 -9.82
CA LEU A 621 -19.30 -18.85 -9.29
C LEU A 621 -19.71 -18.08 -8.03
N GLN A 622 -18.78 -17.90 -7.08
CA GLN A 622 -19.00 -17.10 -5.87
C GLN A 622 -19.31 -15.63 -6.20
N SER A 623 -18.68 -15.07 -7.24
CA SER A 623 -18.95 -13.69 -7.70
C SER A 623 -20.34 -13.53 -8.34
N MET A 624 -20.96 -14.63 -8.80
CA MET A 624 -22.33 -14.70 -9.31
C MET A 624 -23.34 -15.17 -8.26
N GLY A 625 -22.94 -15.38 -7.01
CA GLY A 625 -23.83 -15.84 -5.92
C GLY A 625 -24.14 -17.34 -5.91
N VAL A 626 -23.47 -18.15 -6.75
CA VAL A 626 -23.65 -19.61 -6.80
C VAL A 626 -22.58 -20.28 -5.95
N GLN A 627 -22.99 -20.94 -4.85
CA GLN A 627 -22.07 -21.63 -3.94
C GLN A 627 -22.28 -23.14 -3.98
N LEU A 628 -21.45 -23.84 -4.76
CA LEU A 628 -21.47 -25.31 -4.85
C LEU A 628 -20.91 -25.97 -3.57
N PRO A 629 -21.34 -27.20 -3.24
CA PRO A 629 -20.79 -27.96 -2.12
C PRO A 629 -19.43 -28.57 -2.45
N ASP A 630 -18.59 -28.75 -1.43
CA ASP A 630 -17.30 -29.44 -1.54
C ASP A 630 -17.47 -30.90 -1.98
N ASN A 631 -16.67 -31.31 -2.98
CA ASN A 631 -16.76 -32.64 -3.57
C ASN A 631 -16.16 -33.71 -2.63
N SER A 632 -17.01 -34.47 -1.96
CA SER A 632 -16.62 -35.45 -0.93
C SER A 632 -16.32 -36.86 -1.45
N ASP A 633 -16.50 -37.12 -2.75
CA ASP A 633 -16.38 -38.45 -3.36
C ASP A 633 -14.94 -38.79 -3.82
N HIS A 634 -14.03 -38.96 -2.86
CA HIS A 634 -12.69 -39.51 -3.14
C HIS A 634 -12.72 -41.02 -3.39
N ARG A 635 -12.99 -41.45 -4.64
CA ARG A 635 -12.60 -42.80 -5.11
C ARG A 635 -11.17 -42.77 -5.67
N PRO A 636 -10.20 -43.50 -5.08
CA PRO A 636 -8.84 -43.53 -5.59
C PRO A 636 -8.77 -44.34 -6.89
N THR A 637 -8.47 -43.68 -8.01
CA THR A 637 -8.23 -44.35 -9.30
C THR A 637 -6.86 -45.01 -9.31
N SER A 638 -6.78 -46.26 -8.84
CA SER A 638 -5.61 -47.12 -9.00
C SER A 638 -5.38 -47.43 -10.48
N LYS A 639 -4.37 -46.81 -11.10
CA LYS A 639 -3.88 -47.25 -12.41
C LYS A 639 -3.16 -48.60 -12.27
N PRO A 640 -3.46 -49.60 -13.11
CA PRO A 640 -2.68 -50.83 -13.13
C PRO A 640 -1.31 -50.56 -13.78
N THR A 641 -0.24 -50.99 -13.13
CA THR A 641 1.06 -51.18 -13.77
C THR A 641 0.97 -52.39 -14.71
N GLN A 642 1.26 -52.20 -15.99
CA GLN A 642 1.68 -53.28 -16.88
C GLN A 642 3.21 -53.31 -16.94
N ASP A 643 3.75 -54.53 -17.02
CA ASP A 643 5.18 -54.84 -17.17
C ASP A 643 5.75 -54.42 -18.54
#